data_AF-A0A0R3PFH0-F1
#
_entry.id   AF-A0A0R3PFH0-F1
#
_cell.length_a   1.000
_cell.length_b   1.000
_cell.length_c   1.000
_cell.angle_alpha   90.00
_cell.angle_beta   90.00
_cell.angle_gamma   90.00
#
_symmetry.space_group_name_H-M   'P 1'
#
loop_
_entity.id
_entity.type
_entity.pdbx_description
1 polymer ?
#
loop_
_entity_poly.entity_id
_entity_poly.type
_entity_poly.pdbx_seq_one_letter_code
_entity_poly.pdbx_strand_id
1 'polypeptide(L)'
;MCTLFVGGAAESQTKQEPIDDESSKEPFEFTDNMESVKNLSTATSIPQSEPVPAVTSPKAVLHSQSEPEPEAKPEPESQHHSHSIFEVSTVEPEPAIKFDNIKAEDYGDVVELKNQPDDLDTEVIEQLVDRFLNTGSLVNNNAPKFANPVAQALVGSSSYWNTDGLEAPGSIKDEAEIRRWIQGYQTEAQKVLKEVAAAGWKYFSHASPAAKQSLNEAEEVLSRFVRSTSMQAKQFDADSIQDADLKRQLAYVSFEGMSALSPTDYATFNQAQTSLNRVASEVTVCDRDLPPPCTLKKIDMESIFHNEKDASRLSHLWISYLTELAREKSTYQKLIELTNKGAKLNGFRDGGSMWRSAFDLPGKNTSQVFDFKTQIEKIYTMIEPLYKHLHAYIRRQLAGIYGNPTGLSKNGPIPAHLFGSVDGGDWSTHYEQTKPFDDQSSIPEDMLFSFHTQNYTTKQMFVKAYRFFKSIGFPSLPKTFWTNSHFSRVWSRDMICNPPAALDMRDGNDFRVKVCAQLGMPDFELAHSLMAQVYYQYMYKQQPFLFSDAISKVFAHLSTNPHYLYSQKLVSASHLDIKDSLIINKLYKEALENLARVPFYIVADNWRYEQFEEKIPGAEINDRWWELRTKYEGVRAPQPYNSSNLDALMHITISQIHSPATKSLISYVMQFQILKALCPSETALSEGCILSEDTTVKLRQTMMKGSSITWLEALEMITGKAQLDPIPLLEYFEPLANWLRNTNEVDQVYTGWDGDGAIFSPEEIPKPRAGMDGGSGVLSEDRVAFPGGICANGQECLLDSHCNGTVCVCNDGLYTLEIGASVNCVPGNPADSGFGDGKNSRLVEQGRFGDRTVFFGNNTDSGAGFNRKINKNAIETAKIIGFLKIDNILTSAIDVFTLL
;
A
#
# COMPACT_ATOMS: atom_id res chain seq x y z
N MET A 1 17.55 -1.92 3.54
CA MET A 1 18.39 -3.14 3.40
C MET A 1 19.31 -3.20 4.62
N CYS A 2 19.40 -4.32 5.34
CA CYS A 2 20.01 -4.34 6.69
C CYS A 2 20.62 -5.71 6.97
N THR A 3 21.95 -5.82 7.23
CA THR A 3 22.61 -7.14 7.42
C THR A 3 23.97 -7.18 8.10
N LEU A 4 24.13 -8.04 9.13
CA LEU A 4 25.25 -8.05 10.09
C LEU A 4 25.46 -9.48 10.74
N PHE A 5 26.53 -10.35 10.75
CA PHE A 5 27.81 -10.75 10.02
C PHE A 5 27.96 -12.33 9.99
N VAL A 6 28.98 -13.12 10.41
CA VAL A 6 30.29 -12.97 11.15
C VAL A 6 31.23 -14.21 10.99
N GLY A 7 32.50 -14.10 11.43
CA GLY A 7 33.44 -15.17 11.86
C GLY A 7 34.59 -14.58 12.71
N GLY A 8 35.54 -15.31 13.32
CA GLY A 8 35.82 -16.75 13.40
C GLY A 8 37.22 -16.99 14.02
N ALA A 9 37.63 -18.25 14.31
CA ALA A 9 38.97 -18.53 14.85
C ALA A 9 39.53 -19.94 14.50
N ALA A 10 40.78 -19.94 14.00
CA ALA A 10 41.85 -20.96 14.02
C ALA A 10 41.59 -22.44 13.63
N GLU A 11 42.52 -22.99 12.85
CA GLU A 11 42.57 -24.40 12.44
C GLU A 11 43.20 -25.33 13.51
N SER A 12 42.85 -26.62 13.47
CA SER A 12 43.71 -27.70 13.94
C SER A 12 43.44 -28.99 13.14
N GLN A 13 44.51 -29.68 12.70
CA GLN A 13 44.40 -30.86 11.83
C GLN A 13 44.30 -32.16 12.62
N THR A 14 43.42 -33.08 12.20
CA THR A 14 43.65 -34.53 12.34
C THR A 14 42.94 -35.31 11.23
N LYS A 15 43.22 -36.61 11.10
CA LYS A 15 43.07 -37.40 9.85
C LYS A 15 41.95 -38.46 9.91
N GLN A 16 41.42 -38.80 8.72
CA GLN A 16 41.06 -40.15 8.18
C GLN A 16 40.14 -41.07 9.04
N GLU A 17 39.21 -41.89 8.53
CA GLU A 17 38.85 -42.34 7.16
C GLU A 17 37.35 -42.80 7.13
N PRO A 18 36.74 -43.21 5.99
CA PRO A 18 35.29 -43.35 5.83
C PRO A 18 34.72 -44.77 6.05
N ILE A 19 33.38 -44.87 6.00
CA ILE A 19 32.60 -46.11 5.73
C ILE A 19 31.44 -45.74 4.78
N ASP A 20 31.08 -46.66 3.88
CA ASP A 20 30.18 -46.43 2.75
C ASP A 20 28.70 -46.90 2.94
N ASP A 21 27.85 -46.33 2.08
CA ASP A 21 26.80 -46.97 1.25
C ASP A 21 25.31 -47.20 1.65
N GLU A 22 24.52 -47.16 0.56
CA GLU A 22 23.21 -47.75 0.21
C GLU A 22 21.93 -47.73 1.10
N SER A 23 20.99 -46.89 0.64
CA SER A 23 19.68 -47.33 0.08
C SER A 23 18.36 -47.37 0.92
N SER A 24 17.48 -46.42 0.57
CA SER A 24 16.10 -46.66 0.08
C SER A 24 14.90 -46.98 1.02
N LYS A 25 13.73 -46.52 0.56
CA LYS A 25 12.33 -46.93 0.83
C LYS A 25 11.59 -46.39 2.08
N GLU A 26 10.64 -45.52 1.76
CA GLU A 26 9.32 -45.32 2.40
C GLU A 26 8.44 -46.60 2.33
N PRO A 27 7.18 -46.58 2.81
CA PRO A 27 6.66 -46.02 4.07
C PRO A 27 5.93 -47.10 4.90
N PHE A 28 5.45 -46.78 6.10
CA PHE A 28 4.43 -47.59 6.78
C PHE A 28 3.41 -46.74 7.56
N GLU A 29 2.15 -47.19 7.53
CA GLU A 29 0.98 -46.56 8.12
C GLU A 29 0.37 -47.44 9.22
N PHE A 30 -0.39 -46.81 10.13
CA PHE A 30 -1.37 -47.38 11.09
C PHE A 30 -1.10 -48.70 11.82
N THR A 31 -1.21 -48.66 13.15
CA THR A 31 -2.29 -49.39 13.86
C THR A 31 -2.44 -48.95 15.32
N ASP A 32 -3.69 -48.78 15.78
CA ASP A 32 -4.02 -48.76 17.20
C ASP A 32 -3.91 -50.15 17.83
N ASN A 33 -3.59 -50.23 19.13
CA ASN A 33 -4.36 -51.03 20.09
C ASN A 33 -4.05 -50.70 21.56
N MET A 34 -4.95 -51.11 22.44
CA MET A 34 -5.03 -50.74 23.87
C MET A 34 -4.94 -51.97 24.79
N GLU A 35 -4.68 -51.75 26.10
CA GLU A 35 -4.83 -52.64 27.29
C GLU A 35 -3.56 -53.29 27.91
N SER A 36 -3.51 -53.81 29.16
CA SER A 36 -4.16 -53.54 30.50
C SER A 36 -3.61 -54.60 31.53
N VAL A 37 -3.60 -54.58 32.88
CA VAL A 37 -3.67 -53.60 34.01
C VAL A 37 -2.72 -54.12 35.14
N LYS A 38 -2.02 -53.26 35.90
CA LYS A 38 -1.64 -53.46 37.35
C LYS A 38 -1.01 -52.17 37.93
N ASN A 39 -1.66 -51.43 38.86
CA ASN A 39 -1.96 -51.69 40.29
C ASN A 39 -0.75 -51.44 41.22
N LEU A 40 -0.82 -50.71 42.35
CA LEU A 40 -1.89 -50.04 43.11
C LEU A 40 -1.26 -48.76 43.79
N SER A 41 -1.86 -47.81 44.54
CA SER A 41 -3.13 -47.56 45.27
C SER A 41 -3.21 -46.02 45.59
N THR A 42 -4.17 -45.37 46.29
CA THR A 42 -5.29 -45.77 47.19
C THR A 42 -6.40 -44.69 47.28
N ALA A 43 -7.53 -45.08 47.89
CA ALA A 43 -8.60 -44.39 48.62
C ALA A 43 -8.30 -43.02 49.32
N THR A 44 -9.24 -42.08 49.58
CA THR A 44 -10.74 -42.00 49.50
C THR A 44 -11.20 -40.52 49.60
N SER A 45 -12.47 -40.03 49.57
CA SER A 45 -13.86 -40.56 49.48
C SER A 45 -14.86 -39.41 49.10
N ILE A 46 -16.16 -39.73 48.91
CA ILE A 46 -17.31 -38.79 48.78
C ILE A 46 -18.53 -39.37 49.58
N PRO A 47 -19.68 -38.68 49.71
CA PRO A 47 -20.92 -39.20 49.07
C PRO A 47 -21.95 -38.13 48.58
N GLN A 48 -23.05 -38.60 47.96
CA GLN A 48 -24.10 -37.85 47.22
C GLN A 48 -25.50 -37.93 47.88
N SER A 49 -26.51 -37.19 47.36
CA SER A 49 -27.87 -37.73 47.06
C SER A 49 -28.85 -36.73 46.36
N GLU A 50 -29.89 -37.28 45.71
CA GLU A 50 -31.02 -36.62 44.96
C GLU A 50 -32.37 -36.79 45.73
N PRO A 51 -33.64 -36.62 45.24
CA PRO A 51 -34.18 -36.35 43.88
C PRO A 51 -35.45 -35.43 43.75
N VAL A 52 -36.17 -35.55 42.61
CA VAL A 52 -37.19 -34.65 41.98
C VAL A 52 -38.66 -35.11 42.21
N PRO A 53 -39.66 -34.19 42.18
CA PRO A 53 -40.80 -34.28 41.22
C PRO A 53 -41.26 -32.91 40.64
N ALA A 54 -42.23 -32.91 39.70
CA ALA A 54 -42.59 -31.76 38.84
C ALA A 54 -44.13 -31.56 38.64
N VAL A 55 -44.54 -30.78 37.61
CA VAL A 55 -45.79 -30.86 36.78
C VAL A 55 -46.75 -29.63 36.75
N THR A 56 -47.24 -29.33 35.52
CA THR A 56 -48.43 -28.52 35.08
C THR A 56 -48.48 -26.98 35.07
N SER A 57 -49.05 -26.47 33.97
CA SER A 57 -49.70 -25.15 33.79
C SER A 57 -51.21 -25.33 33.48
N PRO A 58 -52.04 -24.28 33.62
CA PRO A 58 -53.27 -24.16 32.81
C PRO A 58 -53.52 -22.75 32.21
N LYS A 59 -54.64 -22.59 31.49
CA LYS A 59 -55.03 -21.41 30.68
C LYS A 59 -55.92 -20.39 31.40
N ALA A 60 -56.13 -19.22 30.79
CA ALA A 60 -56.95 -18.08 31.27
C ALA A 60 -58.48 -18.21 31.04
N VAL A 61 -59.29 -17.34 31.68
CA VAL A 61 -60.61 -16.86 31.19
C VAL A 61 -61.16 -15.61 31.94
N LEU A 62 -61.50 -14.57 31.15
CA LEU A 62 -62.65 -13.62 31.14
C LEU A 62 -63.30 -12.92 32.39
N HIS A 63 -63.48 -11.58 32.25
CA HIS A 63 -64.54 -10.63 32.70
C HIS A 63 -65.23 -10.67 34.10
N SER A 64 -65.38 -9.48 34.73
CA SER A 64 -66.62 -8.66 34.73
C SER A 64 -66.48 -7.32 35.52
N GLN A 65 -67.51 -6.45 35.52
CA GLN A 65 -67.49 -5.03 35.97
C GLN A 65 -68.38 -4.77 37.21
N SER A 66 -68.15 -3.66 37.93
CA SER A 66 -69.23 -2.78 38.46
C SER A 66 -68.74 -1.44 39.07
N GLU A 67 -69.34 -0.34 38.60
CA GLU A 67 -69.39 1.03 39.18
C GLU A 67 -70.68 1.18 40.06
N PRO A 68 -71.12 2.33 40.67
CA PRO A 68 -70.89 3.75 40.27
C PRO A 68 -70.85 4.88 41.38
N GLU A 69 -70.51 6.12 40.96
CA GLU A 69 -71.09 7.51 41.20
C GLU A 69 -71.83 7.95 42.50
N PRO A 70 -72.19 9.26 42.76
CA PRO A 70 -72.24 10.44 41.87
C PRO A 70 -71.75 11.85 42.37
N GLU A 71 -71.87 12.81 41.44
CA GLU A 71 -71.59 14.26 41.36
C GLU A 71 -72.07 15.27 42.45
N ALA A 72 -71.53 16.50 42.36
CA ALA A 72 -72.29 17.76 42.15
C ALA A 72 -71.35 18.84 41.54
N LYS A 73 -71.50 19.49 40.37
CA LYS A 73 -72.58 20.24 39.64
C LYS A 73 -72.08 21.70 39.31
N PRO A 74 -72.63 22.47 38.34
CA PRO A 74 -71.86 22.74 37.11
C PRO A 74 -71.80 24.21 36.58
N GLU A 75 -71.09 24.37 35.44
CA GLU A 75 -71.18 25.45 34.41
C GLU A 75 -70.71 26.89 34.76
N PRO A 76 -70.39 27.76 33.75
CA PRO A 76 -70.56 27.61 32.29
C PRO A 76 -69.28 27.68 31.43
N GLU A 77 -69.41 27.43 30.12
CA GLU A 77 -68.34 27.56 29.11
C GLU A 77 -68.12 29.00 28.60
N SER A 78 -66.87 29.35 28.26
CA SER A 78 -66.57 30.14 27.05
C SER A 78 -65.07 30.12 26.63
N GLN A 79 -64.70 29.15 25.80
CA GLN A 79 -63.63 29.15 24.77
C GLN A 79 -62.17 29.58 25.05
N HIS A 80 -61.27 29.01 24.22
CA HIS A 80 -59.85 29.33 24.01
C HIS A 80 -58.85 29.08 25.15
N HIS A 81 -58.09 27.98 25.03
CA HIS A 81 -56.63 28.04 25.10
C HIS A 81 -55.98 27.02 24.13
N SER A 82 -54.74 27.30 23.74
CA SER A 82 -53.95 26.55 22.75
C SER A 82 -53.37 25.25 23.30
N HIS A 83 -53.37 24.17 22.51
CA HIS A 83 -52.57 22.98 22.81
C HIS A 83 -51.07 23.30 22.76
N SER A 84 -50.38 23.14 23.88
CA SER A 84 -48.92 23.01 23.92
C SER A 84 -48.52 21.61 23.44
N ILE A 85 -47.70 21.53 22.40
CA ILE A 85 -47.04 20.27 22.01
C ILE A 85 -45.98 19.97 23.08
N PHE A 86 -45.95 18.73 23.57
CA PHE A 86 -44.84 18.25 24.40
C PHE A 86 -43.64 17.96 23.48
N GLU A 87 -42.64 18.85 23.47
CA GLU A 87 -41.33 18.53 22.92
C GLU A 87 -40.65 17.49 23.83
N VAL A 88 -40.53 16.26 23.34
CA VAL A 88 -39.63 15.27 23.94
C VAL A 88 -38.22 15.66 23.54
N SER A 89 -37.53 16.40 24.41
CA SER A 89 -36.12 16.73 24.22
C SER A 89 -35.27 15.47 24.33
N THR A 90 -34.96 14.87 23.18
CA THR A 90 -33.94 13.83 23.06
C THR A 90 -32.59 14.48 23.30
N VAL A 91 -31.99 14.22 24.46
CA VAL A 91 -30.63 14.70 24.78
C VAL A 91 -29.65 14.07 23.79
N GLU A 92 -29.01 14.89 22.96
CA GLU A 92 -27.98 14.44 22.02
C GLU A 92 -26.78 13.89 22.81
N PRO A 93 -26.24 12.70 22.47
CA PRO A 93 -25.15 12.09 23.23
C PRO A 93 -23.89 12.96 23.19
N GLU A 94 -23.17 13.06 24.31
CA GLU A 94 -21.92 13.81 24.35
C GLU A 94 -20.85 13.18 23.44
N PRO A 95 -20.05 13.99 22.70
CA PRO A 95 -18.97 13.49 21.88
C PRO A 95 -17.85 12.88 22.74
N ALA A 96 -17.38 11.70 22.33
CA ALA A 96 -16.35 10.94 23.05
C ALA A 96 -14.99 11.66 23.12
N ILE A 97 -14.68 12.55 22.16
CA ILE A 97 -13.48 13.39 22.17
C ILE A 97 -13.88 14.87 22.08
N LYS A 98 -13.34 15.69 22.99
CA LYS A 98 -13.55 17.14 23.05
C LYS A 98 -12.32 17.88 22.54
N PHE A 99 -12.43 18.49 21.36
CA PHE A 99 -11.31 19.09 20.61
C PHE A 99 -10.96 20.53 21.02
N ASP A 100 -11.49 21.00 22.14
CA ASP A 100 -11.47 22.42 22.56
C ASP A 100 -10.07 22.97 22.90
N ASN A 101 -9.10 22.08 23.10
CA ASN A 101 -7.73 22.39 23.56
C ASN A 101 -6.76 22.85 22.45
N ILE A 102 -7.22 23.04 21.20
CA ILE A 102 -6.34 23.22 20.02
C ILE A 102 -6.66 24.53 19.32
N LYS A 103 -5.67 25.42 19.18
CA LYS A 103 -5.87 26.77 18.61
C LYS A 103 -5.63 26.79 17.10
N ALA A 104 -6.22 27.76 16.40
CA ALA A 104 -5.92 28.02 14.99
C ALA A 104 -4.42 28.36 14.76
N GLU A 105 -3.78 28.94 15.76
CA GLU A 105 -2.34 29.24 15.78
C GLU A 105 -1.45 27.98 15.69
N ASP A 106 -1.92 26.82 16.18
CA ASP A 106 -1.15 25.56 16.25
C ASP A 106 -0.91 24.91 14.88
N TYR A 107 -1.73 25.21 13.87
CA TYR A 107 -1.62 24.64 12.52
C TYR A 107 -1.52 25.71 11.43
N GLY A 108 -1.45 26.99 11.80
CA GLY A 108 -1.13 28.09 10.90
C GLY A 108 -2.11 28.21 9.74
N ASP A 109 -3.32 28.71 10.03
CA ASP A 109 -4.30 29.17 9.04
C ASP A 109 -3.77 30.38 8.26
N VAL A 110 -2.78 30.12 7.39
CA VAL A 110 -2.48 30.94 6.23
C VAL A 110 -3.68 30.78 5.30
N VAL A 111 -4.58 31.77 5.33
CA VAL A 111 -5.59 31.99 4.31
C VAL A 111 -4.92 31.81 2.95
N GLU A 112 -5.51 31.00 2.07
CA GLU A 112 -4.99 30.84 0.72
C GLU A 112 -5.00 32.20 0.03
N LEU A 113 -3.83 32.84 -0.01
CA LEU A 113 -3.51 33.83 -1.02
C LEU A 113 -3.85 33.14 -2.35
N LYS A 114 -4.78 33.72 -3.12
CA LYS A 114 -5.04 33.27 -4.48
C LYS A 114 -3.71 33.27 -5.21
N ASN A 115 -3.13 32.09 -5.41
CA ASN A 115 -1.85 31.97 -6.10
C ASN A 115 -2.02 32.64 -7.45
N GLN A 116 -1.30 33.75 -7.67
CA GLN A 116 -1.04 34.18 -9.02
C GLN A 116 -0.33 33.01 -9.71
N PRO A 117 -0.62 32.74 -11.00
CA PRO A 117 0.07 31.66 -11.70
C PRO A 117 1.57 31.88 -11.57
N ASP A 118 2.31 30.82 -11.21
CA ASP A 118 3.77 30.87 -11.04
C ASP A 118 4.38 31.55 -12.27
N ASP A 119 5.12 32.66 -12.08
CA ASP A 119 5.67 33.42 -13.20
C ASP A 119 6.51 32.50 -14.09
N LEU A 120 6.12 32.42 -15.37
CA LEU A 120 6.82 31.61 -16.36
C LEU A 120 8.23 32.17 -16.54
N ASP A 121 9.23 31.43 -16.03
CA ASP A 121 10.65 31.71 -16.19
C ASP A 121 11.02 31.71 -17.67
N THR A 122 10.85 32.88 -18.27
CA THR A 122 10.99 33.12 -19.70
C THR A 122 12.45 32.96 -20.11
N GLU A 123 13.41 33.21 -19.21
CA GLU A 123 14.84 33.01 -19.45
C GLU A 123 15.17 31.51 -19.63
N VAL A 124 14.54 30.62 -18.85
CA VAL A 124 14.67 29.16 -19.03
C VAL A 124 14.01 28.69 -20.34
N ILE A 125 12.89 29.28 -20.73
CA ILE A 125 12.21 28.98 -22.00
C ILE A 125 13.05 29.45 -23.19
N GLU A 126 13.58 30.67 -23.15
CA GLU A 126 14.50 31.20 -24.17
C GLU A 126 15.78 30.35 -24.26
N GLN A 127 16.41 29.97 -23.15
CA GLN A 127 17.56 29.06 -23.15
C GLN A 127 17.27 27.66 -23.73
N LEU A 128 16.01 27.18 -23.65
CA LEU A 128 15.58 25.94 -24.30
C LEU A 128 15.33 26.12 -25.80
N VAL A 129 14.68 27.22 -26.20
CA VAL A 129 14.46 27.58 -27.61
C VAL A 129 15.79 27.79 -28.33
N ASP A 130 16.72 28.54 -27.74
CA ASP A 130 18.02 28.83 -28.32
C ASP A 130 18.89 27.57 -28.45
N ARG A 131 18.75 26.60 -27.53
CA ARG A 131 19.32 25.25 -27.65
C ARG A 131 18.70 24.42 -28.77
N PHE A 132 17.42 24.58 -29.06
CA PHE A 132 16.71 23.85 -30.11
C PHE A 132 16.97 24.44 -31.50
N LEU A 133 17.17 25.76 -31.60
CA LEU A 133 17.44 26.46 -32.86
C LEU A 133 18.92 26.41 -33.27
N ASN A 134 19.85 26.53 -32.31
CA ASN A 134 21.30 26.54 -32.60
C ASN A 134 21.92 25.13 -32.66
N THR A 135 21.31 24.20 -33.39
CA THR A 135 21.94 22.90 -33.73
C THR A 135 22.98 23.07 -34.85
N GLY A 136 23.97 23.93 -34.62
CA GLY A 136 25.02 24.27 -35.59
C GLY A 136 26.22 24.93 -34.91
N SER A 137 27.32 24.18 -34.78
CA SER A 137 28.62 24.63 -34.22
C SER A 137 28.62 24.99 -32.72
N LEU A 138 28.59 23.98 -31.86
CA LEU A 138 29.19 24.10 -30.51
C LEU A 138 30.66 23.68 -30.57
N VAL A 139 31.56 24.65 -30.36
CA VAL A 139 33.00 24.42 -30.22
C VAL A 139 33.29 23.81 -28.84
N ASN A 140 34.17 22.80 -28.79
CA ASN A 140 34.58 22.14 -27.55
C ASN A 140 35.10 23.13 -26.49
N ASN A 141 34.51 23.11 -25.30
CA ASN A 141 35.19 23.48 -24.05
C ASN A 141 34.46 22.91 -22.81
N ASN A 142 35.06 21.86 -22.25
CA ASN A 142 35.13 21.49 -20.83
C ASN A 142 33.86 21.16 -20.02
N ALA A 143 33.92 19.97 -19.39
CA ALA A 143 33.02 19.38 -18.39
C ALA A 143 31.59 19.01 -18.84
N PRO A 144 31.03 17.87 -18.36
CA PRO A 144 29.61 17.57 -18.53
C PRO A 144 28.75 18.52 -17.69
N LYS A 145 27.75 19.16 -18.30
CA LYS A 145 26.81 20.04 -17.60
C LYS A 145 25.74 19.21 -16.89
N PHE A 146 26.06 18.76 -15.68
CA PHE A 146 25.17 18.06 -14.74
C PHE A 146 23.83 18.77 -14.51
N ALA A 147 22.76 18.00 -14.28
CA ALA A 147 21.44 18.51 -13.92
C ALA A 147 21.31 18.84 -12.42
N ASN A 148 22.18 18.29 -11.57
CA ASN A 148 22.32 18.65 -10.17
C ASN A 148 23.77 19.06 -9.82
N PRO A 149 24.17 20.32 -10.06
CA PRO A 149 25.49 20.80 -9.68
C PRO A 149 25.71 20.86 -8.16
N VAL A 150 24.65 20.92 -7.34
CA VAL A 150 24.76 20.96 -5.88
C VAL A 150 25.18 19.60 -5.35
N ALA A 151 24.53 18.51 -5.78
CA ALA A 151 24.92 17.15 -5.46
C ALA A 151 26.35 16.85 -5.89
N GLN A 152 26.74 17.24 -7.11
CA GLN A 152 28.11 17.00 -7.61
C GLN A 152 29.16 17.79 -6.82
N ALA A 153 28.83 18.99 -6.32
CA ALA A 153 29.73 19.77 -5.45
C ALA A 153 29.94 19.15 -4.05
N LEU A 154 29.11 18.18 -3.63
CA LEU A 154 29.36 17.41 -2.41
C LEU A 154 30.46 16.35 -2.60
N VAL A 155 30.67 15.84 -3.82
CA VAL A 155 31.64 14.76 -4.08
C VAL A 155 33.07 15.24 -3.80
N GLY A 156 33.73 14.64 -2.80
CA GLY A 156 35.08 15.04 -2.38
C GLY A 156 35.12 16.28 -1.47
N SER A 157 33.97 16.79 -1.01
CA SER A 157 33.89 17.99 -0.15
C SER A 157 34.45 17.81 1.27
N SER A 158 34.72 16.58 1.69
CA SER A 158 35.24 16.23 3.02
C SER A 158 35.99 14.90 3.02
N SER A 159 36.67 14.58 4.13
CA SER A 159 37.45 13.34 4.28
C SER A 159 36.62 12.06 4.11
N TYR A 160 35.31 12.11 4.37
CA TYR A 160 34.37 10.98 4.30
C TYR A 160 34.15 10.43 2.87
N TRP A 161 34.65 11.13 1.86
CA TRP A 161 34.67 10.68 0.46
C TRP A 161 35.93 9.89 0.09
N ASN A 162 37.03 10.06 0.82
CA ASN A 162 38.33 9.50 0.48
C ASN A 162 38.42 8.00 0.81
N THR A 163 38.98 7.20 -0.09
CA THR A 163 39.28 5.77 0.13
C THR A 163 40.76 5.43 -0.04
N ASP A 164 41.62 6.44 -0.23
CA ASP A 164 43.07 6.27 -0.35
C ASP A 164 43.72 6.25 1.03
N GLY A 165 44.58 5.26 1.28
CA GLY A 165 45.34 5.14 2.53
C GLY A 165 44.53 4.62 3.74
N LEU A 166 43.43 3.89 3.51
CA LEU A 166 42.68 3.25 4.59
C LEU A 166 43.52 2.16 5.29
N GLU A 167 43.38 2.11 6.62
CA GLU A 167 43.97 1.08 7.48
C GLU A 167 43.32 -0.30 7.28
N ALA A 168 43.95 -1.34 7.83
CA ALA A 168 43.40 -2.70 7.76
C ALA A 168 42.03 -2.81 8.48
N PRO A 169 41.08 -3.63 7.98
CA PRO A 169 39.79 -3.79 8.66
C PRO A 169 39.92 -4.28 10.11
N GLY A 170 39.18 -3.68 11.04
CA GLY A 170 39.23 -3.99 12.48
C GLY A 170 40.53 -3.65 13.20
N SER A 171 41.35 -2.75 12.65
CA SER A 171 42.63 -2.31 13.22
C SER A 171 42.49 -1.17 14.24
N ILE A 172 41.56 -0.24 14.02
CA ILE A 172 41.36 0.94 14.88
C ILE A 172 40.43 0.57 16.04
N LYS A 173 40.94 0.69 17.28
CA LYS A 173 40.27 0.21 18.51
C LYS A 173 40.01 1.31 19.56
N ASP A 174 40.26 2.58 19.24
CA ASP A 174 39.93 3.70 20.13
C ASP A 174 38.45 4.09 19.97
N GLU A 175 37.62 3.77 20.96
CA GLU A 175 36.21 4.15 20.97
C GLU A 175 36.02 5.68 20.85
N ALA A 176 36.94 6.49 21.38
CA ALA A 176 36.86 7.94 21.27
C ALA A 176 37.15 8.45 19.84
N GLU A 177 37.91 7.70 19.04
CA GLU A 177 38.11 7.94 17.61
C GLU A 177 36.90 7.47 16.80
N ILE A 178 36.39 6.27 17.07
CA ILE A 178 35.18 5.72 16.43
C ILE A 178 34.00 6.69 16.62
N ARG A 179 33.77 7.15 17.86
CA ARG A 179 32.70 8.10 18.21
C ARG A 179 32.84 9.44 17.47
N ARG A 180 34.07 9.94 17.33
CA ARG A 180 34.38 11.18 16.58
C ARG A 180 34.13 11.02 15.09
N TRP A 181 34.46 9.85 14.52
CA TRP A 181 34.18 9.54 13.12
C TRP A 181 32.68 9.41 12.85
N ILE A 182 31.92 8.73 13.72
CA ILE A 182 30.45 8.60 13.57
C ILE A 182 29.74 9.96 13.65
N GLN A 183 30.16 10.86 14.55
CA GLN A 183 29.61 12.23 14.64
C GLN A 183 29.89 13.08 13.39
N GLY A 184 31.10 12.97 12.82
CA GLY A 184 31.43 13.63 11.55
C GLY A 184 30.68 13.01 10.37
N TYR A 185 30.58 11.67 10.32
CA TYR A 185 29.79 10.95 9.33
C TYR A 185 28.33 11.41 9.32
N GLN A 186 27.67 11.51 10.47
CA GLN A 186 26.29 12.02 10.59
C GLN A 186 26.15 13.43 9.99
N THR A 187 27.14 14.30 10.27
CA THR A 187 27.17 15.69 9.77
C THR A 187 27.33 15.74 8.24
N GLU A 188 28.15 14.89 7.65
CA GLU A 188 28.33 14.82 6.19
C GLU A 188 27.15 14.12 5.49
N ALA A 189 26.65 13.02 6.07
CA ALA A 189 25.50 12.27 5.57
C ALA A 189 24.26 13.17 5.49
N GLN A 190 24.03 14.03 6.49
CA GLN A 190 22.91 14.98 6.47
C GLN A 190 22.94 15.90 5.25
N LYS A 191 24.13 16.38 4.81
CA LYS A 191 24.25 17.23 3.61
C LYS A 191 23.80 16.49 2.35
N VAL A 192 24.24 15.24 2.20
CA VAL A 192 23.94 14.40 1.04
C VAL A 192 22.47 14.00 1.02
N LEU A 193 21.92 13.57 2.16
CA LEU A 193 20.52 13.18 2.30
C LEU A 193 19.56 14.36 2.09
N LYS A 194 19.92 15.56 2.57
CA LYS A 194 19.14 16.78 2.33
C LYS A 194 19.05 17.15 0.84
N GLU A 195 20.15 16.98 0.09
CA GLU A 195 20.13 17.23 -1.36
C GLU A 195 19.30 16.18 -2.11
N VAL A 196 19.40 14.89 -1.73
CA VAL A 196 18.52 13.84 -2.27
C VAL A 196 17.05 14.12 -1.96
N ALA A 197 16.72 14.53 -0.74
CA ALA A 197 15.35 14.90 -0.37
C ALA A 197 14.83 16.12 -1.16
N ALA A 198 15.67 17.14 -1.36
CA ALA A 198 15.33 18.33 -2.15
C ALA A 198 15.11 18.01 -3.63
N ALA A 199 16.02 17.25 -4.26
CA ALA A 199 15.88 16.79 -5.64
C ALA A 199 14.69 15.84 -5.83
N GLY A 200 14.44 14.97 -4.84
CA GLY A 200 13.27 14.09 -4.78
C GLY A 200 11.97 14.89 -4.73
N TRP A 201 11.83 15.79 -3.75
CA TRP A 201 10.67 16.68 -3.66
C TRP A 201 10.44 17.47 -4.95
N LYS A 202 11.50 18.02 -5.55
CA LYS A 202 11.42 18.73 -6.83
C LYS A 202 10.84 17.85 -7.93
N TYR A 203 11.34 16.62 -8.10
CA TYR A 203 10.80 15.71 -9.11
C TYR A 203 9.35 15.28 -8.84
N PHE A 204 8.99 15.00 -7.58
CA PHE A 204 7.63 14.59 -7.26
C PHE A 204 6.59 15.71 -7.40
N SER A 205 6.96 16.94 -7.00
CA SER A 205 6.09 18.12 -7.06
C SER A 205 6.04 18.78 -8.44
N HIS A 206 7.10 18.61 -9.24
CA HIS A 206 7.30 19.18 -10.59
C HIS A 206 7.94 18.13 -11.52
N ALA A 207 7.16 17.14 -11.92
CA ALA A 207 7.61 16.00 -12.70
C ALA A 207 8.10 16.43 -14.10
N SER A 208 9.39 16.29 -14.35
CA SER A 208 10.01 16.64 -15.63
C SER A 208 11.26 15.79 -15.88
N PRO A 209 11.70 15.61 -17.15
CA PRO A 209 12.94 14.89 -17.45
C PRO A 209 14.16 15.52 -16.77
N ALA A 210 14.22 16.85 -16.69
CA ALA A 210 15.29 17.58 -16.01
C ALA A 210 15.28 17.33 -14.49
N ALA A 211 14.10 17.34 -13.85
CA ALA A 211 14.00 17.03 -12.43
C ALA A 211 14.30 15.55 -12.13
N LYS A 212 13.91 14.58 -12.98
CA LYS A 212 14.31 13.18 -12.76
C LYS A 212 15.82 13.01 -12.94
N GLN A 213 16.44 13.68 -13.91
CA GLN A 213 17.89 13.62 -14.05
C GLN A 213 18.61 14.25 -12.85
N SER A 214 18.10 15.37 -12.34
CA SER A 214 18.59 16.02 -11.11
C SER A 214 18.50 15.12 -9.87
N LEU A 215 17.41 14.34 -9.76
CA LEU A 215 17.25 13.29 -8.74
C LEU A 215 18.19 12.09 -8.99
N ASN A 216 18.31 11.57 -10.21
CA ASN A 216 19.21 10.45 -10.55
C ASN A 216 20.66 10.76 -10.17
N GLU A 217 21.11 12.00 -10.41
CA GLU A 217 22.47 12.44 -10.06
C GLU A 217 22.67 12.55 -8.55
N ALA A 218 21.65 12.97 -7.79
CA ALA A 218 21.69 12.96 -6.31
C ALA A 218 21.68 11.51 -5.75
N GLU A 219 20.87 10.61 -6.32
CA GLU A 219 20.85 9.17 -6.00
C GLU A 219 22.23 8.53 -6.24
N GLU A 220 22.95 8.91 -7.31
CA GLU A 220 24.31 8.43 -7.59
C GLU A 220 25.34 9.01 -6.61
N VAL A 221 25.27 10.30 -6.30
CA VAL A 221 26.14 10.97 -5.31
C VAL A 221 25.98 10.34 -3.92
N LEU A 222 24.74 10.04 -3.50
CA LEU A 222 24.49 9.27 -2.28
C LEU A 222 25.12 7.88 -2.36
N SER A 223 24.88 7.13 -3.43
CA SER A 223 25.43 5.79 -3.63
C SER A 223 26.96 5.74 -3.50
N ARG A 224 27.66 6.76 -4.03
CA ARG A 224 29.10 6.96 -3.89
C ARG A 224 29.50 7.26 -2.42
N PHE A 225 28.75 8.13 -1.74
CA PHE A 225 28.97 8.46 -0.32
C PHE A 225 28.83 7.23 0.59
N VAL A 226 27.78 6.40 0.41
CA VAL A 226 27.61 5.15 1.19
C VAL A 226 28.85 4.28 1.04
N ARG A 227 29.31 4.07 -0.19
CA ARG A 227 30.47 3.21 -0.47
C ARG A 227 31.75 3.71 0.19
N SER A 228 32.11 4.99 0.02
CA SER A 228 33.31 5.55 0.66
C SER A 228 33.26 5.46 2.19
N THR A 229 32.10 5.79 2.78
CA THR A 229 31.93 5.78 4.24
C THR A 229 31.87 4.37 4.83
N SER A 230 31.23 3.40 4.17
CA SER A 230 31.26 2.00 4.60
C SER A 230 32.66 1.38 4.47
N MET A 231 33.43 1.76 3.44
CA MET A 231 34.84 1.35 3.32
C MET A 231 35.70 1.92 4.46
N GLN A 232 35.48 3.18 4.85
CA GLN A 232 36.13 3.77 6.03
C GLN A 232 35.69 3.11 7.33
N ALA A 233 34.40 2.85 7.51
CA ALA A 233 33.83 2.28 8.73
C ALA A 233 34.44 0.90 9.06
N LYS A 234 34.75 0.10 8.05
CA LYS A 234 35.38 -1.23 8.20
C LYS A 234 36.76 -1.20 8.88
N GLN A 235 37.46 -0.06 8.94
CA GLN A 235 38.73 0.06 9.67
C GLN A 235 38.55 -0.11 11.20
N PHE A 236 37.37 0.22 11.72
CA PHE A 236 37.08 0.23 13.15
C PHE A 236 36.70 -1.15 13.68
N ASP A 237 37.23 -1.50 14.84
CA ASP A 237 36.90 -2.74 15.56
C ASP A 237 35.60 -2.59 16.35
N ALA A 238 34.50 -3.09 15.78
CA ALA A 238 33.20 -3.09 16.43
C ALA A 238 33.16 -3.87 17.76
N ASP A 239 34.12 -4.77 18.04
CA ASP A 239 34.21 -5.53 19.30
C ASP A 239 35.08 -4.85 20.37
N SER A 240 35.77 -3.76 20.03
CA SER A 240 36.39 -2.86 21.01
C SER A 240 35.36 -1.97 21.75
N ILE A 241 34.24 -1.66 21.10
CA ILE A 241 33.22 -0.71 21.56
C ILE A 241 32.41 -1.28 22.73
N GLN A 242 32.29 -0.52 23.81
CA GLN A 242 31.46 -0.82 24.98
C GLN A 242 30.06 -0.20 24.87
N ASP A 243 29.95 0.97 24.23
CA ASP A 243 28.68 1.66 23.99
C ASP A 243 27.83 0.93 22.92
N ALA A 244 26.68 0.40 23.35
CA ALA A 244 25.79 -0.39 22.49
C ALA A 244 25.17 0.43 21.33
N ASP A 245 24.87 1.72 21.54
CA ASP A 245 24.30 2.57 20.51
C ASP A 245 25.38 2.95 19.47
N LEU A 246 26.59 3.28 19.93
CA LEU A 246 27.72 3.51 19.03
C LEU A 246 28.10 2.25 18.24
N LYS A 247 28.04 1.07 18.87
CA LYS A 247 28.28 -0.22 18.21
C LYS A 247 27.22 -0.50 17.15
N ARG A 248 25.94 -0.21 17.43
CA ARG A 248 24.84 -0.34 16.45
C ARG A 248 25.00 0.65 15.28
N GLN A 249 25.32 1.91 15.57
CA GLN A 249 25.60 2.94 14.56
C GLN A 249 26.76 2.54 13.65
N LEU A 250 27.92 2.19 14.19
CA LEU A 250 29.06 1.71 13.38
C LEU A 250 28.68 0.49 12.53
N ALA A 251 27.93 -0.46 13.10
CA ALA A 251 27.53 -1.66 12.39
C ALA A 251 26.65 -1.35 11.16
N TYR A 252 25.67 -0.44 11.29
CA TYR A 252 24.87 0.03 10.14
C TYR A 252 25.72 0.73 9.08
N VAL A 253 26.61 1.67 9.47
CA VAL A 253 27.47 2.38 8.49
C VAL A 253 28.44 1.43 7.79
N SER A 254 28.86 0.34 8.45
CA SER A 254 29.75 -0.70 7.90
C SER A 254 29.10 -1.64 6.88
N PHE A 255 27.78 -1.51 6.64
CA PHE A 255 27.04 -2.37 5.72
C PHE A 255 26.89 -1.73 4.33
N GLU A 256 27.68 -2.20 3.37
CA GLU A 256 27.64 -1.75 1.97
C GLU A 256 26.42 -2.28 1.19
N GLY A 257 25.81 -3.38 1.63
CA GLY A 257 24.75 -4.07 0.89
C GLY A 257 25.19 -4.39 -0.55
N MET A 258 24.34 -4.12 -1.54
CA MET A 258 24.68 -4.37 -2.95
C MET A 258 25.86 -3.53 -3.45
N SER A 259 26.21 -2.41 -2.80
CA SER A 259 27.34 -1.55 -3.19
C SER A 259 28.72 -2.21 -3.02
N ALA A 260 28.78 -3.31 -2.24
CA ALA A 260 29.98 -4.14 -2.08
C ALA A 260 30.41 -4.86 -3.37
N LEU A 261 29.51 -4.97 -4.36
CA LEU A 261 29.81 -5.51 -5.68
C LEU A 261 30.90 -4.69 -6.39
N SER A 262 31.58 -5.34 -7.35
CA SER A 262 32.43 -4.59 -8.28
C SER A 262 31.57 -3.60 -9.09
N PRO A 263 32.12 -2.47 -9.59
CA PRO A 263 31.34 -1.50 -10.36
C PRO A 263 30.60 -2.13 -11.55
N THR A 264 31.21 -3.12 -12.21
CA THR A 264 30.62 -3.89 -13.32
C THR A 264 29.48 -4.81 -12.87
N ASP A 265 29.66 -5.52 -11.76
CA ASP A 265 28.62 -6.38 -11.16
C ASP A 265 27.42 -5.54 -10.69
N TYR A 266 27.68 -4.39 -10.05
CA TYR A 266 26.67 -3.47 -9.54
C TYR A 266 25.87 -2.80 -10.68
N ALA A 267 26.55 -2.40 -11.76
CA ALA A 267 25.90 -1.93 -12.98
C ALA A 267 25.00 -3.03 -13.59
N THR A 268 25.47 -4.29 -13.61
CA THR A 268 24.71 -5.44 -14.12
C THR A 268 23.49 -5.73 -13.25
N PHE A 269 23.61 -5.66 -11.92
CA PHE A 269 22.51 -5.80 -10.96
C PHE A 269 21.43 -4.73 -11.20
N ASN A 270 21.84 -3.46 -11.29
CA ASN A 270 20.93 -2.34 -11.56
C ASN A 270 20.29 -2.45 -12.97
N GLN A 271 21.02 -2.94 -13.97
CA GLN A 271 20.48 -3.19 -15.31
C GLN A 271 19.44 -4.32 -15.30
N ALA A 272 19.69 -5.42 -14.58
CA ALA A 272 18.73 -6.52 -14.43
C ALA A 272 17.43 -6.05 -13.75
N GLN A 273 17.55 -5.32 -12.65
CA GLN A 273 16.40 -4.73 -11.95
C GLN A 273 15.63 -3.72 -12.83
N THR A 274 16.34 -2.96 -13.67
CA THR A 274 15.72 -2.03 -14.62
C THR A 274 15.00 -2.76 -15.76
N SER A 275 15.55 -3.88 -16.27
CA SER A 275 14.91 -4.69 -17.31
C SER A 275 13.60 -5.31 -16.80
N LEU A 276 13.63 -5.93 -15.61
CA LEU A 276 12.45 -6.53 -14.97
C LEU A 276 11.34 -5.49 -14.74
N ASN A 277 11.68 -4.32 -14.18
CA ASN A 277 10.75 -3.20 -14.01
C ASN A 277 10.12 -2.74 -15.32
N ARG A 278 10.93 -2.63 -16.39
CA ARG A 278 10.48 -2.20 -17.71
C ARG A 278 9.58 -3.24 -18.38
N VAL A 279 9.97 -4.52 -18.39
CA VAL A 279 9.20 -5.59 -19.01
C VAL A 279 7.84 -5.76 -18.33
N ALA A 280 7.79 -5.74 -16.99
CA ALA A 280 6.54 -5.87 -16.25
C ALA A 280 5.57 -4.66 -16.37
N SER A 281 5.96 -3.57 -17.05
CA SER A 281 5.11 -2.39 -17.29
C SER A 281 4.90 -2.06 -18.78
N GLU A 282 5.85 -2.39 -19.65
CA GLU A 282 5.79 -2.10 -21.09
C GLU A 282 5.27 -3.27 -21.96
N VAL A 283 5.29 -4.51 -21.48
CA VAL A 283 4.78 -5.68 -22.22
C VAL A 283 3.34 -5.45 -22.65
N THR A 284 3.05 -5.75 -23.92
CA THR A 284 1.69 -5.80 -24.45
C THR A 284 1.27 -7.24 -24.74
N VAL A 285 0.03 -7.58 -24.37
CA VAL A 285 -0.62 -8.86 -24.64
C VAL A 285 -1.75 -8.69 -25.65
N CYS A 286 -1.97 -9.71 -26.47
CA CYS A 286 -3.11 -9.75 -27.38
C CYS A 286 -4.30 -10.39 -26.66
N ASP A 287 -5.47 -9.76 -26.75
CA ASP A 287 -6.72 -10.35 -26.28
C ASP A 287 -7.11 -11.58 -27.10
N ARG A 288 -8.12 -12.32 -26.64
CA ARG A 288 -8.67 -13.43 -27.42
C ARG A 288 -9.21 -12.89 -28.75
N ASP A 289 -8.98 -13.65 -29.82
CA ASP A 289 -9.44 -13.38 -31.19
C ASP A 289 -8.87 -12.10 -31.87
N LEU A 290 -7.99 -11.33 -31.22
CA LEU A 290 -7.31 -10.17 -31.80
C LEU A 290 -5.90 -10.51 -32.32
N PRO A 291 -5.61 -10.28 -33.62
CA PRO A 291 -4.26 -10.46 -34.16
C PRO A 291 -3.31 -9.30 -33.77
N PRO A 292 -1.99 -9.50 -33.80
CA PRO A 292 -1.01 -8.43 -33.57
C PRO A 292 -1.20 -7.23 -34.53
N PRO A 293 -0.88 -5.99 -34.12
CA PRO A 293 -0.11 -5.63 -32.91
C PRO A 293 -0.92 -5.70 -31.61
N CYS A 294 -0.33 -6.35 -30.60
CA CYS A 294 -0.87 -6.40 -29.24
C CYS A 294 -0.79 -5.03 -28.55
N THR A 295 -1.84 -4.64 -27.81
CA THR A 295 -1.97 -3.30 -27.22
C THR A 295 -2.18 -3.28 -25.70
N LEU A 296 -2.82 -4.30 -25.12
CA LEU A 296 -3.17 -4.33 -23.69
C LEU A 296 -1.92 -4.50 -22.83
N LYS A 297 -1.72 -3.63 -21.85
CA LYS A 297 -0.66 -3.72 -20.83
C LYS A 297 -1.22 -4.19 -19.49
N LYS A 298 -0.34 -4.37 -18.49
CA LYS A 298 -0.75 -4.74 -17.12
C LYS A 298 -1.83 -3.80 -16.55
N ILE A 299 -1.73 -2.50 -16.77
CA ILE A 299 -2.72 -1.51 -16.28
C ILE A 299 -4.10 -1.68 -16.95
N ASP A 300 -4.14 -2.04 -18.23
CA ASP A 300 -5.40 -2.34 -18.92
C ASP A 300 -5.98 -3.67 -18.43
N MET A 301 -5.11 -4.65 -18.17
CA MET A 301 -5.49 -5.93 -17.55
C MET A 301 -6.01 -5.75 -16.12
N GLU A 302 -5.48 -4.83 -15.32
CA GLU A 302 -5.98 -4.56 -13.96
C GLU A 302 -7.44 -4.10 -13.98
N SER A 303 -7.83 -3.25 -14.94
CA SER A 303 -9.24 -2.86 -15.17
C SER A 303 -10.10 -4.02 -15.71
N ILE A 304 -9.57 -4.82 -16.65
CA ILE A 304 -10.29 -5.98 -17.19
C ILE A 304 -10.55 -7.03 -16.10
N PHE A 305 -9.55 -7.34 -15.26
CA PHE A 305 -9.67 -8.34 -14.20
C PHE A 305 -10.68 -7.95 -13.13
N HIS A 306 -10.84 -6.65 -12.84
CA HIS A 306 -11.85 -6.17 -11.90
C HIS A 306 -13.29 -6.47 -12.39
N ASN A 307 -13.53 -6.32 -13.68
CA ASN A 307 -14.89 -6.28 -14.24
C ASN A 307 -15.32 -7.58 -14.93
N GLU A 308 -14.41 -8.30 -15.59
CA GLU A 308 -14.72 -9.44 -16.47
C GLU A 308 -15.26 -10.67 -15.71
N LYS A 309 -16.21 -11.36 -16.33
CA LYS A 309 -16.88 -12.59 -15.86
C LYS A 309 -16.66 -13.79 -16.80
N ASP A 310 -16.09 -13.61 -18.00
CA ASP A 310 -15.51 -14.70 -18.81
C ASP A 310 -14.16 -15.16 -18.22
N ALA A 311 -14.21 -16.17 -17.35
CA ALA A 311 -13.04 -16.84 -16.78
C ALA A 311 -12.06 -17.34 -17.87
N SER A 312 -12.52 -17.71 -19.06
CA SER A 312 -11.66 -18.19 -20.15
C SER A 312 -10.88 -17.04 -20.79
N ARG A 313 -11.46 -15.84 -20.91
CA ARG A 313 -10.74 -14.63 -21.34
C ARG A 313 -9.72 -14.19 -20.28
N LEU A 314 -10.09 -14.22 -19.00
CA LEU A 314 -9.15 -13.97 -17.90
C LEU A 314 -7.96 -14.95 -17.93
N SER A 315 -8.23 -16.26 -18.08
CA SER A 315 -7.20 -17.30 -18.19
C SER A 315 -6.26 -17.06 -19.39
N HIS A 316 -6.81 -16.67 -20.55
CA HIS A 316 -6.03 -16.34 -21.76
C HIS A 316 -5.10 -15.14 -21.54
N LEU A 317 -5.63 -14.02 -21.03
CA LEU A 317 -4.85 -12.80 -20.77
C LEU A 317 -3.74 -13.05 -19.74
N TRP A 318 -4.06 -13.80 -18.68
CA TRP A 318 -3.12 -14.18 -17.63
C TRP A 318 -1.94 -15.01 -18.15
N ILE A 319 -2.22 -16.08 -18.91
CA ILE A 319 -1.20 -16.95 -19.50
C ILE A 319 -0.38 -16.20 -20.57
N SER A 320 -1.04 -15.34 -21.35
CA SER A 320 -0.36 -14.48 -22.35
C SER A 320 0.66 -13.56 -21.69
N TYR A 321 0.30 -12.92 -20.58
CA TYR A 321 1.19 -12.03 -19.83
C TYR A 321 2.38 -12.79 -19.22
N LEU A 322 2.13 -13.94 -18.59
CA LEU A 322 3.22 -14.79 -18.07
C LEU A 322 4.18 -15.27 -19.16
N THR A 323 3.68 -15.58 -20.35
CA THR A 323 4.51 -16.05 -21.48
C THR A 323 5.51 -14.98 -21.95
N GLU A 324 5.13 -13.70 -21.85
CA GLU A 324 6.03 -12.58 -22.11
C GLU A 324 7.01 -12.35 -20.94
N LEU A 325 6.55 -12.41 -19.68
CA LEU A 325 7.41 -12.25 -18.49
C LEU A 325 8.48 -13.37 -18.37
N ALA A 326 8.15 -14.60 -18.74
CA ALA A 326 9.05 -15.76 -18.66
C ALA A 326 10.36 -15.56 -19.46
N ARG A 327 10.38 -14.63 -20.43
CA ARG A 327 11.58 -14.25 -21.19
C ARG A 327 12.69 -13.65 -20.31
N GLU A 328 12.34 -12.98 -19.21
CA GLU A 328 13.29 -12.40 -18.26
C GLU A 328 13.78 -13.41 -17.19
N LYS A 329 13.49 -14.72 -17.33
CA LYS A 329 13.98 -15.76 -16.40
C LYS A 329 15.50 -15.71 -16.20
N SER A 330 16.26 -15.52 -17.27
CA SER A 330 17.72 -15.37 -17.22
C SER A 330 18.16 -14.07 -16.53
N THR A 331 17.46 -12.96 -16.77
CA THR A 331 17.67 -11.68 -16.07
C THR A 331 17.47 -11.84 -14.56
N TYR A 332 16.39 -12.51 -14.14
CA TYR A 332 16.11 -12.77 -12.73
C TYR A 332 17.11 -13.74 -12.10
N GLN A 333 17.48 -14.82 -12.78
CA GLN A 333 18.53 -15.72 -12.31
C GLN A 333 19.87 -14.98 -12.10
N LYS A 334 20.21 -14.02 -12.98
CA LYS A 334 21.39 -13.18 -12.79
C LYS A 334 21.25 -12.19 -11.62
N LEU A 335 20.05 -11.68 -11.37
CA LEU A 335 19.74 -10.87 -10.18
C LEU A 335 19.94 -11.68 -8.89
N ILE A 336 19.49 -12.93 -8.83
CA ILE A 336 19.71 -13.87 -7.71
C ILE A 336 21.20 -14.15 -7.51
N GLU A 337 21.93 -14.50 -8.58
CA GLU A 337 23.39 -14.76 -8.53
C GLU A 337 24.16 -13.54 -7.97
N LEU A 338 23.85 -12.33 -8.46
CA LEU A 338 24.48 -11.10 -7.99
C LEU A 338 24.07 -10.74 -6.56
N THR A 339 22.83 -11.05 -6.14
CA THR A 339 22.40 -10.91 -4.74
C THR A 339 23.20 -11.83 -3.81
N ASN A 340 23.39 -13.10 -4.20
CA ASN A 340 24.25 -14.05 -3.47
C ASN A 340 25.72 -13.60 -3.44
N LYS A 341 26.24 -13.03 -4.53
CA LYS A 341 27.59 -12.45 -4.58
C LYS A 341 27.74 -11.26 -3.63
N GLY A 342 26.75 -10.36 -3.61
CA GLY A 342 26.69 -9.23 -2.67
C GLY A 342 26.61 -9.69 -1.22
N ALA A 343 25.79 -10.70 -0.91
CA ALA A 343 25.70 -11.30 0.41
C ALA A 343 27.05 -11.86 0.89
N LYS A 344 27.69 -12.69 0.06
CA LYS A 344 29.01 -13.30 0.34
C LYS A 344 30.09 -12.23 0.57
N LEU A 345 30.06 -11.10 -0.16
CA LEU A 345 30.97 -9.96 0.05
C LEU A 345 30.69 -9.13 1.30
N ASN A 346 29.47 -9.10 1.82
CA ASN A 346 29.14 -8.49 3.12
C ASN A 346 29.38 -9.43 4.32
N GLY A 347 29.68 -10.71 4.05
CA GLY A 347 30.01 -11.75 5.02
C GLY A 347 28.88 -12.71 5.37
N PHE A 348 27.89 -12.87 4.48
CA PHE A 348 26.75 -13.76 4.67
C PHE A 348 26.85 -14.98 3.78
N ARG A 349 26.31 -16.10 4.24
CA ARG A 349 26.25 -17.34 3.46
C ARG A 349 25.58 -17.14 2.09
N ASP A 350 24.48 -16.39 2.08
CA ASP A 350 23.53 -16.30 0.98
C ASP A 350 22.62 -15.06 1.11
N GLY A 351 21.87 -14.74 0.05
CA GLY A 351 20.93 -13.62 0.01
C GLY A 351 19.76 -13.69 0.99
N GLY A 352 19.32 -14.89 1.38
CA GLY A 352 18.23 -15.07 2.34
C GLY A 352 18.68 -14.78 3.77
N SER A 353 19.85 -15.28 4.13
CA SER A 353 20.59 -14.91 5.35
C SER A 353 20.90 -13.41 5.36
N MET A 354 21.20 -12.83 4.20
CA MET A 354 21.34 -11.38 4.06
C MET A 354 20.02 -10.64 4.38
N TRP A 355 18.89 -11.14 3.90
CA TRP A 355 17.58 -10.49 4.08
C TRP A 355 16.99 -10.65 5.49
N ARG A 356 17.05 -11.84 6.10
CA ARG A 356 16.42 -12.14 7.41
C ARG A 356 17.04 -11.40 8.59
N SER A 357 18.34 -11.18 8.54
CA SER A 357 19.11 -10.44 9.56
C SER A 357 18.55 -9.07 9.98
N ALA A 358 17.78 -8.39 9.10
CA ALA A 358 17.04 -7.16 9.40
C ALA A 358 16.07 -7.31 10.59
N PHE A 359 15.65 -8.54 10.87
CA PHE A 359 14.79 -8.93 11.97
C PHE A 359 15.53 -9.84 12.97
N ASP A 360 16.41 -10.71 12.47
CA ASP A 360 17.02 -11.79 13.27
C ASP A 360 18.24 -11.36 14.11
N LEU A 361 19.00 -10.37 13.64
CA LEU A 361 20.36 -10.07 14.12
C LEU A 361 20.51 -8.59 14.50
N PRO A 362 20.55 -8.22 15.80
CA PRO A 362 20.76 -6.84 16.22
C PRO A 362 22.16 -6.29 15.87
N GLY A 363 23.13 -7.11 15.49
CA GLY A 363 24.30 -6.62 14.77
C GLY A 363 25.42 -7.61 14.53
N LYS A 364 26.58 -7.07 14.14
CA LYS A 364 27.91 -7.71 14.05
C LYS A 364 27.86 -9.25 14.18
N ASN A 365 27.95 -9.69 15.42
CA ASN A 365 28.38 -11.04 15.78
C ASN A 365 27.32 -11.77 16.63
N THR A 366 26.08 -11.29 16.64
CA THR A 366 25.10 -11.63 17.66
C THR A 366 24.38 -12.95 17.38
N SER A 367 24.06 -13.70 18.44
CA SER A 367 23.10 -14.81 18.34
C SER A 367 21.76 -14.32 17.78
N GLN A 368 21.08 -15.19 17.04
CA GLN A 368 19.74 -14.94 16.50
C GLN A 368 18.76 -14.64 17.63
N VAL A 369 18.20 -13.43 17.66
CA VAL A 369 17.23 -12.99 18.68
C VAL A 369 15.80 -13.38 18.27
N PHE A 370 15.56 -13.52 16.97
CA PHE A 370 14.29 -13.98 16.41
C PHE A 370 14.56 -15.14 15.45
N ASP A 371 14.12 -16.36 15.76
CA ASP A 371 14.09 -17.43 14.75
C ASP A 371 12.97 -17.13 13.76
N PHE A 372 13.36 -16.53 12.63
CA PHE A 372 12.43 -16.13 11.58
C PHE A 372 11.57 -17.27 11.08
N LYS A 373 12.19 -18.40 10.73
CA LYS A 373 11.50 -19.46 10.01
C LYS A 373 10.50 -20.15 10.92
N THR A 374 10.93 -20.49 12.14
CA THR A 374 10.06 -21.18 13.10
C THR A 374 8.92 -20.29 13.59
N GLN A 375 9.17 -18.98 13.79
CA GLN A 375 8.11 -18.08 14.27
C GLN A 375 7.13 -17.67 13.16
N ILE A 376 7.57 -17.47 11.92
CA ILE A 376 6.67 -17.19 10.79
C ILE A 376 5.79 -18.42 10.46
N GLU A 377 6.33 -19.64 10.46
CA GLU A 377 5.51 -20.85 10.29
C GLU A 377 4.52 -21.01 11.47
N LYS A 378 4.95 -20.81 12.72
CA LYS A 378 4.06 -20.84 13.91
C LYS A 378 2.92 -19.81 13.82
N ILE A 379 3.25 -18.58 13.42
CA ILE A 379 2.26 -17.51 13.21
C ILE A 379 1.26 -17.92 12.13
N TYR A 380 1.76 -18.49 11.02
CA TYR A 380 0.89 -18.98 9.96
C TYR A 380 -0.04 -20.09 10.44
N THR A 381 0.44 -21.11 11.16
CA THR A 381 -0.39 -22.19 11.71
C THR A 381 -1.51 -21.68 12.64
N MET A 382 -1.32 -20.52 13.29
CA MET A 382 -2.38 -19.88 14.10
C MET A 382 -3.42 -19.13 13.24
N ILE A 383 -3.03 -18.60 12.07
CA ILE A 383 -3.90 -17.86 11.14
C ILE A 383 -4.59 -18.78 10.13
N GLU A 384 -3.96 -19.90 9.78
CA GLU A 384 -4.40 -20.88 8.78
C GLU A 384 -5.86 -21.37 8.95
N PRO A 385 -6.41 -21.63 10.15
CA PRO A 385 -7.81 -22.03 10.30
C PRO A 385 -8.79 -20.95 9.81
N LEU A 386 -8.54 -19.68 10.14
CA LEU A 386 -9.35 -18.55 9.65
C LEU A 386 -9.19 -18.39 8.13
N TYR A 387 -7.96 -18.48 7.62
CA TYR A 387 -7.69 -18.43 6.18
C TYR A 387 -8.42 -19.54 5.41
N LYS A 388 -8.44 -20.78 5.92
CA LYS A 388 -9.16 -21.91 5.30
C LYS A 388 -10.68 -21.70 5.27
N HIS A 389 -11.27 -21.12 6.30
CA HIS A 389 -12.70 -20.76 6.29
C HIS A 389 -13.00 -19.65 5.25
N LEU A 390 -12.17 -18.62 5.16
CA LEU A 390 -12.29 -17.54 4.17
C LEU A 390 -12.12 -18.07 2.73
N HIS A 391 -11.08 -18.88 2.49
CA HIS A 391 -10.78 -19.53 1.22
C HIS A 391 -11.93 -20.43 0.75
N ALA A 392 -12.45 -21.28 1.63
CA ALA A 392 -13.57 -22.16 1.31
C ALA A 392 -14.85 -21.39 0.94
N TYR A 393 -15.14 -20.31 1.67
CA TYR A 393 -16.26 -19.41 1.35
C TYR A 393 -16.06 -18.76 -0.03
N ILE A 394 -14.93 -18.09 -0.25
CA ILE A 394 -14.60 -17.43 -1.53
C ILE A 394 -14.59 -18.42 -2.69
N ARG A 395 -14.02 -19.63 -2.54
CA ARG A 395 -14.03 -20.68 -3.58
C ARG A 395 -15.44 -21.03 -4.05
N ARG A 396 -16.38 -21.13 -3.11
CA ARG A 396 -17.80 -21.38 -3.42
C ARG A 396 -18.45 -20.15 -4.08
N GLN A 397 -18.17 -18.94 -3.61
CA GLN A 397 -18.70 -17.72 -4.23
C GLN A 397 -18.18 -17.51 -5.66
N LEU A 398 -16.90 -17.80 -5.92
CA LEU A 398 -16.30 -17.75 -7.27
C LEU A 398 -16.99 -18.72 -8.25
N ALA A 399 -17.45 -19.88 -7.77
CA ALA A 399 -18.25 -20.80 -8.58
C ALA A 399 -19.61 -20.20 -8.99
N GLY A 400 -20.21 -19.35 -8.13
CA GLY A 400 -21.36 -18.54 -8.49
C GLY A 400 -21.03 -17.46 -9.52
N ILE A 401 -20.02 -16.62 -9.23
CA ILE A 401 -19.65 -15.44 -10.03
C ILE A 401 -19.23 -15.79 -11.46
N TYR A 402 -18.48 -16.88 -11.63
CA TYR A 402 -17.92 -17.31 -12.91
C TYR A 402 -18.65 -18.50 -13.54
N GLY A 403 -19.84 -18.88 -13.04
CA GLY A 403 -20.68 -19.92 -13.64
C GLY A 403 -20.08 -21.33 -13.62
N ASN A 404 -19.46 -21.72 -12.50
CA ASN A 404 -18.72 -22.97 -12.31
C ASN A 404 -17.58 -23.18 -13.34
N PRO A 405 -16.57 -22.29 -13.37
CA PRO A 405 -15.55 -22.25 -14.41
C PRO A 405 -14.64 -23.48 -14.40
N THR A 406 -14.19 -23.89 -15.59
CA THR A 406 -13.40 -25.11 -15.81
C THR A 406 -12.24 -25.28 -14.83
N GLY A 407 -12.32 -26.32 -14.00
CA GLY A 407 -11.28 -26.69 -13.05
C GLY A 407 -11.29 -25.91 -11.72
N LEU A 408 -12.31 -25.09 -11.46
CA LEU A 408 -12.65 -24.74 -10.08
C LEU A 408 -13.39 -25.94 -9.46
N SER A 409 -12.79 -26.56 -8.44
CA SER A 409 -13.37 -27.69 -7.69
C SER A 409 -13.86 -27.21 -6.32
N LYS A 410 -14.75 -27.97 -5.67
CA LYS A 410 -15.29 -27.60 -4.35
C LYS A 410 -14.35 -27.89 -3.19
N ASN A 411 -13.33 -28.73 -3.42
CA ASN A 411 -12.40 -29.22 -2.41
C ASN A 411 -10.91 -29.07 -2.80
N GLY A 412 -10.58 -28.41 -3.90
CA GLY A 412 -9.21 -28.18 -4.37
C GLY A 412 -8.79 -26.70 -4.46
N PRO A 413 -7.57 -26.41 -4.92
CA PRO A 413 -7.03 -25.05 -4.94
C PRO A 413 -7.67 -24.15 -6.01
N ILE A 414 -7.81 -22.87 -5.70
CA ILE A 414 -8.44 -21.85 -6.55
C ILE A 414 -7.50 -21.49 -7.72
N PRO A 415 -7.99 -21.40 -8.97
CA PRO A 415 -7.23 -20.86 -10.09
C PRO A 415 -6.91 -19.36 -9.91
N ALA A 416 -5.62 -18.99 -9.92
CA ALA A 416 -5.12 -17.64 -9.59
C ALA A 416 -5.80 -16.47 -10.36
N HIS A 417 -6.19 -16.70 -11.61
CA HIS A 417 -6.85 -15.70 -12.47
C HIS A 417 -8.27 -15.28 -12.03
N LEU A 418 -8.91 -15.96 -11.08
CA LEU A 418 -10.31 -15.71 -10.69
C LEU A 418 -10.48 -14.67 -9.58
N PHE A 419 -9.42 -14.23 -8.91
CA PHE A 419 -9.55 -13.33 -7.74
C PHE A 419 -9.89 -11.87 -8.09
N GLY A 420 -9.97 -11.53 -9.38
CA GLY A 420 -10.29 -10.17 -9.81
C GLY A 420 -9.13 -9.18 -9.73
N SER A 421 -7.90 -9.70 -9.56
CA SER A 421 -6.63 -8.98 -9.61
C SER A 421 -5.64 -9.78 -10.48
N VAL A 422 -4.76 -9.10 -11.23
CA VAL A 422 -3.88 -9.76 -12.20
C VAL A 422 -2.93 -10.76 -11.54
N ASP A 423 -2.39 -10.41 -10.35
CA ASP A 423 -1.47 -11.29 -9.63
C ASP A 423 -2.18 -12.32 -8.72
N GLY A 424 -3.49 -12.17 -8.54
CA GLY A 424 -4.33 -12.99 -7.66
C GLY A 424 -4.15 -12.69 -6.17
N GLY A 425 -3.51 -11.57 -5.82
CA GLY A 425 -3.22 -11.17 -4.44
C GLY A 425 -4.25 -10.23 -3.82
N ASP A 426 -5.15 -9.60 -4.60
CA ASP A 426 -6.30 -8.85 -4.07
C ASP A 426 -7.59 -9.61 -4.37
N TRP A 427 -8.45 -9.82 -3.37
CA TRP A 427 -9.74 -10.50 -3.53
C TRP A 427 -10.92 -9.52 -3.40
N SER A 428 -10.66 -8.25 -3.06
CA SER A 428 -11.69 -7.24 -2.72
C SER A 428 -12.59 -6.84 -3.91
N THR A 429 -12.14 -7.07 -5.14
CA THR A 429 -12.95 -6.98 -6.37
C THR A 429 -14.30 -7.70 -6.24
N HIS A 430 -14.35 -8.79 -5.47
CA HIS A 430 -15.57 -9.60 -5.30
C HIS A 430 -16.41 -9.22 -4.07
N TYR A 431 -16.04 -8.16 -3.34
CA TYR A 431 -16.68 -7.80 -2.07
C TYR A 431 -18.21 -7.62 -2.19
N GLU A 432 -18.69 -6.77 -3.10
CA GLU A 432 -20.14 -6.47 -3.19
C GLU A 432 -20.99 -7.67 -3.61
N GLN A 433 -20.48 -8.59 -4.44
CA GLN A 433 -21.22 -9.79 -4.85
C GLN A 433 -21.22 -10.90 -3.79
N THR A 434 -20.31 -10.82 -2.79
CA THR A 434 -20.04 -11.91 -1.84
C THR A 434 -20.16 -11.54 -0.36
N LYS A 435 -20.36 -10.25 -0.05
CA LYS A 435 -20.42 -9.73 1.33
C LYS A 435 -21.42 -10.50 2.21
N PRO A 436 -21.11 -10.76 3.50
CA PRO A 436 -21.98 -11.47 4.43
C PRO A 436 -23.43 -10.96 4.50
N PHE A 437 -23.63 -9.65 4.59
CA PHE A 437 -24.96 -9.03 4.78
C PHE A 437 -25.27 -7.95 3.74
N ASP A 438 -26.56 -7.78 3.41
CA ASP A 438 -26.98 -6.78 2.43
C ASP A 438 -26.96 -5.33 2.97
N ASP A 439 -26.96 -5.15 4.29
CA ASP A 439 -26.69 -3.87 4.95
C ASP A 439 -25.47 -3.17 4.32
N GLN A 440 -25.62 -1.89 3.99
CA GLN A 440 -24.52 -0.96 3.69
C GLN A 440 -24.41 0.05 4.83
N SER A 441 -23.19 0.54 5.08
CA SER A 441 -22.96 1.69 5.95
C SER A 441 -23.13 2.97 5.16
N SER A 442 -23.89 3.95 5.66
CA SER A 442 -23.97 5.30 5.07
C SER A 442 -22.86 6.24 5.54
N ILE A 443 -21.92 5.76 6.37
CA ILE A 443 -20.80 6.58 6.86
C ILE A 443 -20.02 7.26 5.72
N PRO A 444 -19.67 6.59 4.60
CA PRO A 444 -18.95 7.25 3.50
C PRO A 444 -19.74 8.42 2.89
N GLU A 445 -21.04 8.25 2.67
CA GLU A 445 -21.95 9.26 2.13
C GLU A 445 -22.18 10.40 3.11
N ASP A 446 -22.44 10.10 4.39
CA ASP A 446 -22.66 11.08 5.47
C ASP A 446 -21.39 11.90 5.75
N MET A 447 -20.20 11.28 5.67
CA MET A 447 -18.91 11.97 5.73
C MET A 447 -18.69 12.90 4.53
N LEU A 448 -18.97 12.42 3.31
CA LEU A 448 -18.82 13.22 2.10
C LEU A 448 -19.78 14.42 2.09
N PHE A 449 -21.04 14.20 2.45
CA PHE A 449 -22.04 15.24 2.65
C PHE A 449 -21.61 16.23 3.74
N SER A 450 -21.04 15.76 4.85
CA SER A 450 -20.50 16.61 5.92
C SER A 450 -19.31 17.46 5.45
N PHE A 451 -18.40 16.90 4.63
CA PHE A 451 -17.28 17.67 4.05
C PHE A 451 -17.78 18.77 3.10
N HIS A 452 -18.76 18.48 2.24
CA HIS A 452 -19.33 19.47 1.33
C HIS A 452 -20.13 20.55 2.05
N THR A 453 -21.07 20.18 2.93
CA THR A 453 -21.92 21.15 3.66
C THR A 453 -21.13 22.06 4.59
N GLN A 454 -20.02 21.58 5.15
CA GLN A 454 -19.11 22.39 5.98
C GLN A 454 -18.00 23.08 5.17
N ASN A 455 -18.00 22.98 3.84
CA ASN A 455 -17.03 23.58 2.91
C ASN A 455 -15.56 23.22 3.21
N TYR A 456 -15.26 21.94 3.49
CA TYR A 456 -13.90 21.50 3.79
C TYR A 456 -13.01 21.44 2.54
N THR A 457 -11.76 21.89 2.69
CA THR A 457 -10.66 21.55 1.77
C THR A 457 -9.93 20.29 2.24
N THR A 458 -9.14 19.66 1.36
CA THR A 458 -8.31 18.51 1.75
C THR A 458 -7.25 18.90 2.80
N LYS A 459 -6.74 20.14 2.77
CA LYS A 459 -5.89 20.67 3.85
C LYS A 459 -6.64 20.71 5.19
N GLN A 460 -7.91 21.10 5.21
CA GLN A 460 -8.74 21.06 6.44
C GLN A 460 -9.05 19.63 6.88
N MET A 461 -9.16 18.68 5.95
CA MET A 461 -9.22 17.24 6.27
C MET A 461 -7.93 16.75 6.96
N PHE A 462 -6.75 17.21 6.55
CA PHE A 462 -5.50 16.98 7.28
C PHE A 462 -5.43 17.72 8.63
N VAL A 463 -6.04 18.91 8.75
CA VAL A 463 -6.19 19.60 10.05
C VAL A 463 -7.08 18.78 11.01
N LYS A 464 -8.09 18.06 10.51
CA LYS A 464 -8.90 17.12 11.32
C LYS A 464 -8.05 15.97 11.87
N ALA A 465 -7.25 15.33 11.02
CA ALA A 465 -6.29 14.30 11.44
C ALA A 465 -5.26 14.85 12.46
N TYR A 466 -4.69 16.03 12.20
CA TYR A 466 -3.82 16.72 13.16
C TYR A 466 -4.50 16.96 14.52
N ARG A 467 -5.77 17.40 14.53
CA ARG A 467 -6.52 17.61 15.77
C ARG A 467 -6.73 16.32 16.56
N PHE A 468 -6.93 15.19 15.88
CA PHE A 468 -6.92 13.87 16.52
C PHE A 468 -5.59 13.59 17.22
N PHE A 469 -4.46 13.64 16.51
CA PHE A 469 -3.13 13.41 17.13
C PHE A 469 -2.85 14.38 18.30
N LYS A 470 -3.21 15.67 18.17
CA LYS A 470 -3.11 16.64 19.25
C LYS A 470 -3.94 16.27 20.48
N SER A 471 -5.12 15.68 20.32
CA SER A 471 -5.97 15.22 21.44
C SER A 471 -5.41 13.99 22.18
N ILE A 472 -4.52 13.22 21.53
CA ILE A 472 -3.81 12.07 22.11
C ILE A 472 -2.33 12.40 22.42
N GLY A 473 -2.07 13.64 22.86
CA GLY A 473 -0.80 14.07 23.46
C GLY A 473 0.38 14.28 22.50
N PHE A 474 0.17 14.34 21.18
CA PHE A 474 1.26 14.59 20.24
C PHE A 474 1.69 16.07 20.22
N PRO A 475 2.97 16.36 19.90
CA PRO A 475 3.48 17.72 19.79
C PRO A 475 2.80 18.52 18.66
N SER A 476 2.97 19.84 18.65
CA SER A 476 2.51 20.67 17.53
C SER A 476 3.52 20.61 16.39
N LEU A 477 3.05 20.47 15.15
CA LEU A 477 3.91 20.37 13.97
C LEU A 477 4.47 21.74 13.55
N PRO A 478 5.64 21.79 12.87
CA PRO A 478 6.25 23.04 12.47
C PRO A 478 5.44 23.70 11.34
N LYS A 479 5.40 25.04 11.29
CA LYS A 479 4.59 25.79 10.30
C LYS A 479 4.95 25.44 8.84
N THR A 480 6.20 25.05 8.60
CA THR A 480 6.71 24.50 7.33
C THR A 480 5.87 23.34 6.80
N PHE A 481 5.36 22.45 7.66
CA PHE A 481 4.49 21.35 7.24
C PHE A 481 3.23 21.84 6.51
N TRP A 482 2.62 22.92 7.01
CA TRP A 482 1.36 23.46 6.47
C TRP A 482 1.53 24.40 5.28
N THR A 483 2.75 24.87 5.01
CA THR A 483 3.10 25.71 3.85
C THR A 483 3.76 24.93 2.71
N ASN A 484 4.52 23.87 3.04
CA ASN A 484 5.39 23.19 2.08
C ASN A 484 4.79 21.87 1.54
N SER A 485 3.77 21.31 2.20
CA SER A 485 3.11 20.07 1.79
C SER A 485 2.18 20.26 0.59
N HIS A 486 1.86 19.15 -0.08
CA HIS A 486 0.83 19.08 -1.10
C HIS A 486 -0.26 18.10 -0.64
N PHE A 487 -1.42 18.65 -0.25
CA PHE A 487 -2.59 17.94 0.25
C PHE A 487 -3.63 17.64 -0.85
N SER A 488 -3.40 18.11 -2.08
CA SER A 488 -4.28 17.95 -3.25
C SER A 488 -3.45 18.03 -4.53
N ARG A 489 -4.05 17.66 -5.67
CA ARG A 489 -3.38 17.80 -6.97
C ARG A 489 -3.21 19.27 -7.35
N VAL A 490 -1.97 19.70 -7.52
CA VAL A 490 -1.65 20.97 -8.19
C VAL A 490 -1.81 20.77 -9.69
N TRP A 491 -2.63 21.60 -10.35
CA TRP A 491 -2.96 21.46 -11.78
C TRP A 491 -2.11 22.31 -12.72
N SER A 492 -1.36 23.29 -12.22
CA SER A 492 -0.46 24.14 -13.01
C SER A 492 0.82 23.42 -13.50
N ARG A 493 1.05 22.18 -13.07
CA ARG A 493 2.25 21.40 -13.33
C ARG A 493 1.98 19.90 -13.23
N ASP A 494 2.82 19.10 -13.88
CA ASP A 494 2.81 17.65 -13.67
C ASP A 494 3.28 17.30 -12.26
N MET A 495 2.44 16.60 -11.49
CA MET A 495 2.73 16.17 -10.13
C MET A 495 2.48 14.66 -9.97
N ILE A 496 3.39 13.99 -9.23
CA ILE A 496 3.33 12.56 -8.95
C ILE A 496 2.41 12.30 -7.75
N CYS A 497 1.18 11.93 -8.05
CA CYS A 497 0.18 11.59 -7.04
C CYS A 497 0.55 10.33 -6.24
N ASN A 498 0.90 9.25 -6.94
CA ASN A 498 1.05 7.93 -6.34
C ASN A 498 2.52 7.43 -6.39
N PRO A 499 3.00 6.70 -5.37
CA PRO A 499 2.32 6.48 -4.09
C PRO A 499 2.22 7.78 -3.26
N PRO A 500 1.23 7.91 -2.36
CA PRO A 500 1.22 8.97 -1.35
C PRO A 500 2.40 8.81 -0.40
N ALA A 501 2.98 9.91 0.10
CA ALA A 501 4.18 9.86 0.95
C ALA A 501 4.23 10.94 2.03
N ALA A 502 4.79 10.59 3.18
CA ALA A 502 5.28 11.50 4.21
C ALA A 502 6.82 11.54 4.15
N LEU A 503 7.40 12.75 4.17
CA LEU A 503 8.80 13.00 3.86
C LEU A 503 9.46 13.91 4.91
N ASP A 504 10.54 13.42 5.50
CA ASP A 504 11.55 14.22 6.21
C ASP A 504 12.52 14.82 5.18
N MET A 505 12.64 16.15 5.15
CA MET A 505 13.55 16.87 4.25
C MET A 505 15.00 16.90 4.75
N ARG A 506 15.29 16.19 5.85
CA ARG A 506 16.62 15.96 6.46
C ARG A 506 17.35 17.23 6.89
N ASP A 507 16.63 18.33 7.09
CA ASP A 507 17.15 19.55 7.73
C ASP A 507 16.81 19.67 9.23
N GLY A 508 16.06 18.70 9.76
CA GLY A 508 15.66 18.59 11.16
C GLY A 508 14.37 19.31 11.53
N ASN A 509 13.76 20.12 10.65
CA ASN A 509 12.53 20.88 10.96
C ASN A 509 11.51 21.02 9.80
N ASP A 510 11.84 20.61 8.57
CA ASP A 510 10.93 20.58 7.44
C ASP A 510 10.47 19.14 7.14
N PHE A 511 9.20 18.88 7.44
CA PHE A 511 8.50 17.62 7.20
C PHE A 511 7.32 17.91 6.31
N ARG A 512 6.99 17.04 5.37
CA ARG A 512 5.99 17.29 4.32
C ARG A 512 5.15 16.06 4.01
N VAL A 513 3.92 16.26 3.55
CA VAL A 513 3.16 15.22 2.83
C VAL A 513 2.99 15.55 1.36
N LYS A 514 2.90 14.52 0.53
CA LYS A 514 2.66 14.58 -0.91
C LYS A 514 1.55 13.61 -1.29
N VAL A 515 0.33 14.12 -1.41
CA VAL A 515 -0.87 13.34 -1.76
C VAL A 515 -1.77 14.15 -2.70
N CYS A 516 -2.43 13.47 -3.64
CA CYS A 516 -3.49 14.05 -4.46
C CYS A 516 -4.87 13.72 -3.87
N ALA A 517 -5.05 14.00 -2.58
CA ALA A 517 -6.25 13.57 -1.85
C ALA A 517 -7.51 14.21 -2.43
N GLN A 518 -8.62 13.50 -2.26
CA GLN A 518 -9.98 13.94 -2.50
C GLN A 518 -10.70 14.07 -1.15
N LEU A 519 -11.97 14.49 -1.15
CA LEU A 519 -12.80 14.47 0.05
C LEU A 519 -13.57 13.14 0.08
N GLY A 520 -13.48 12.43 1.20
CA GLY A 520 -14.15 11.12 1.38
C GLY A 520 -13.45 10.27 2.42
N MET A 521 -14.08 9.15 2.79
CA MET A 521 -13.56 8.24 3.83
C MET A 521 -12.17 7.64 3.51
N PRO A 522 -11.85 7.16 2.29
CA PRO A 522 -10.54 6.55 2.00
C PRO A 522 -9.37 7.52 2.16
N ASP A 523 -9.51 8.76 1.69
CA ASP A 523 -8.46 9.78 1.85
C ASP A 523 -8.43 10.40 3.25
N PHE A 524 -9.52 10.30 4.03
CA PHE A 524 -9.52 10.62 5.47
C PHE A 524 -8.70 9.58 6.25
N GLU A 525 -8.84 8.29 5.95
CA GLU A 525 -7.99 7.21 6.49
C GLU A 525 -6.52 7.41 6.08
N LEU A 526 -6.27 7.72 4.80
CA LEU A 526 -4.93 8.03 4.31
C LEU A 526 -4.34 9.27 4.99
N ALA A 527 -5.14 10.29 5.31
CA ALA A 527 -4.67 11.45 6.07
C ALA A 527 -4.20 11.06 7.48
N HIS A 528 -4.89 10.15 8.17
CA HIS A 528 -4.43 9.65 9.49
C HIS A 528 -3.18 8.77 9.37
N SER A 529 -3.12 7.92 8.34
CA SER A 529 -1.93 7.12 8.01
C SER A 529 -0.70 8.02 7.76
N LEU A 530 -0.81 9.00 6.86
CA LEU A 530 0.30 9.91 6.54
C LEU A 530 0.67 10.80 7.73
N MET A 531 -0.30 11.29 8.51
CA MET A 531 -0.02 12.06 9.72
C MET A 531 0.70 11.21 10.78
N ALA A 532 0.40 9.91 10.90
CA ALA A 532 1.18 9.00 11.75
C ALA A 532 2.64 8.93 11.30
N GLN A 533 2.91 8.77 10.00
CA GLN A 533 4.27 8.75 9.44
C GLN A 533 5.00 10.09 9.68
N VAL A 534 4.33 11.22 9.49
CA VAL A 534 4.88 12.57 9.77
C VAL A 534 5.22 12.72 11.25
N TYR A 535 4.34 12.27 12.16
CA TYR A 535 4.63 12.29 13.59
C TYR A 535 5.73 11.31 13.98
N TYR A 536 5.81 10.15 13.33
CA TYR A 536 6.90 9.20 13.49
C TYR A 536 8.23 9.90 13.15
N GLN A 537 8.36 10.45 11.93
CA GLN A 537 9.51 11.22 11.46
C GLN A 537 9.86 12.42 12.37
N TYR A 538 8.87 13.21 12.76
CA TYR A 538 9.05 14.40 13.59
C TYR A 538 9.48 14.07 15.03
N MET A 539 9.06 12.94 15.58
CA MET A 539 9.40 12.53 16.95
C MET A 539 10.73 11.77 17.03
N TYR A 540 11.09 10.99 16.00
CA TYR A 540 12.32 10.20 16.04
C TYR A 540 13.58 11.02 15.75
N LYS A 541 13.50 12.02 14.84
CA LYS A 541 14.44 13.11 14.43
C LYS A 541 15.97 12.91 14.38
N GLN A 542 16.53 12.12 15.29
CA GLN A 542 17.95 11.82 15.47
C GLN A 542 18.28 10.35 15.14
N GLN A 543 17.31 9.42 15.25
CA GLN A 543 17.46 8.01 14.82
C GLN A 543 16.12 7.47 14.25
N PRO A 544 16.11 6.74 13.13
CA PRO A 544 14.93 6.26 12.38
C PRO A 544 14.57 4.78 12.61
N PHE A 545 13.43 4.24 12.10
CA PHE A 545 12.93 2.93 12.57
C PHE A 545 11.89 2.20 11.69
N LEU A 546 11.72 0.90 11.97
CA LEU A 546 11.07 -0.11 11.11
C LEU A 546 9.53 -0.18 11.15
N PHE A 547 8.82 0.34 12.17
CA PHE A 547 7.37 0.11 12.32
C PHE A 547 6.45 1.23 11.81
N SER A 548 6.98 2.18 11.03
CA SER A 548 6.18 3.32 10.54
C SER A 548 4.87 2.87 9.86
N ASP A 549 4.92 1.80 9.06
CA ASP A 549 3.76 1.22 8.36
C ASP A 549 2.67 0.70 9.33
N ALA A 550 3.00 -0.24 10.23
CA ALA A 550 2.05 -0.82 11.18
C ALA A 550 1.40 0.24 12.09
N ILE A 551 2.18 1.21 12.58
CA ILE A 551 1.67 2.34 13.40
C ILE A 551 0.68 3.18 12.57
N SER A 552 0.98 3.40 11.29
CA SER A 552 0.13 4.18 10.38
C SER A 552 -1.16 3.45 10.03
N LYS A 553 -1.11 2.12 9.85
CA LYS A 553 -2.29 1.27 9.66
C LYS A 553 -3.21 1.27 10.88
N VAL A 554 -2.67 1.27 12.09
CA VAL A 554 -3.45 1.43 13.34
C VAL A 554 -4.20 2.77 13.35
N PHE A 555 -3.53 3.87 13.01
CA PHE A 555 -4.19 5.19 12.98
C PHE A 555 -5.17 5.38 11.82
N ALA A 556 -4.94 4.75 10.67
CA ALA A 556 -5.94 4.65 9.60
C ALA A 556 -7.20 3.93 10.10
N HIS A 557 -7.04 2.73 10.68
CA HIS A 557 -8.15 1.94 11.21
C HIS A 557 -8.96 2.72 12.26
N LEU A 558 -8.29 3.33 13.25
CA LEU A 558 -8.93 4.11 14.31
C LEU A 558 -9.71 5.31 13.79
N SER A 559 -9.30 5.90 12.65
CA SER A 559 -10.03 7.01 12.04
C SER A 559 -11.41 6.63 11.51
N THR A 560 -11.70 5.33 11.35
CA THR A 560 -13.01 4.79 10.91
C THR A 560 -14.02 4.61 12.06
N ASN A 561 -13.62 4.81 13.32
CA ASN A 561 -14.50 4.53 14.46
C ASN A 561 -15.67 5.55 14.53
N PRO A 562 -16.95 5.10 14.62
CA PRO A 562 -18.10 6.02 14.58
C PRO A 562 -18.14 7.06 15.71
N HIS A 563 -17.70 6.73 16.93
CA HIS A 563 -17.65 7.70 18.03
C HIS A 563 -16.62 8.81 17.76
N TYR A 564 -15.52 8.51 17.07
CA TYR A 564 -14.56 9.52 16.63
C TYR A 564 -15.12 10.39 15.51
N LEU A 565 -15.75 9.79 14.50
CA LEU A 565 -16.37 10.51 13.38
C LEU A 565 -17.51 11.44 13.85
N TYR A 566 -18.32 10.99 14.82
CA TYR A 566 -19.33 11.80 15.47
C TYR A 566 -18.70 12.96 16.28
N SER A 567 -17.64 12.69 17.04
CA SER A 567 -16.87 13.72 17.77
C SER A 567 -16.26 14.77 16.82
N GLN A 568 -15.94 14.39 15.58
CA GLN A 568 -15.49 15.31 14.52
C GLN A 568 -16.63 16.02 13.78
N LYS A 569 -17.90 15.72 14.09
CA LYS A 569 -19.10 16.18 13.35
C LYS A 569 -19.05 15.82 11.86
N LEU A 570 -18.66 14.59 11.56
CA LEU A 570 -18.65 14.02 10.20
C LEU A 570 -19.72 12.95 9.97
N VAL A 571 -20.36 12.47 11.04
CA VAL A 571 -21.56 11.63 11.01
C VAL A 571 -22.50 12.03 12.14
N SER A 572 -23.76 11.61 12.07
CA SER A 572 -24.80 11.83 13.09
C SER A 572 -24.72 10.81 14.24
N ALA A 573 -25.42 11.10 15.34
CA ALA A 573 -25.52 10.21 16.51
C ALA A 573 -26.19 8.84 16.21
N SER A 574 -26.87 8.67 15.07
CA SER A 574 -27.46 7.37 14.66
C SER A 574 -26.42 6.32 14.26
N HIS A 575 -25.14 6.70 14.08
CA HIS A 575 -24.03 5.79 13.80
C HIS A 575 -23.33 5.24 15.06
N LEU A 576 -23.80 5.63 16.26
CA LEU A 576 -23.24 5.17 17.53
C LEU A 576 -23.79 3.81 17.98
N ASP A 577 -24.82 3.29 17.30
CA ASP A 577 -25.37 1.94 17.47
C ASP A 577 -24.88 1.07 16.30
N ILE A 578 -23.77 0.35 16.51
CA ILE A 578 -23.06 -0.35 15.44
C ILE A 578 -23.65 -1.75 15.26
N LYS A 579 -24.35 -1.97 14.14
CA LYS A 579 -24.88 -3.30 13.78
C LYS A 579 -23.77 -4.34 13.57
N ASP A 580 -23.95 -5.53 14.15
CA ASP A 580 -23.13 -6.73 13.89
C ASP A 580 -22.91 -7.01 12.40
N SER A 581 -23.95 -6.80 11.57
CA SER A 581 -23.90 -7.01 10.13
C SER A 581 -22.91 -6.07 9.41
N LEU A 582 -22.78 -4.84 9.88
CA LEU A 582 -21.81 -3.86 9.38
C LEU A 582 -20.40 -4.18 9.88
N ILE A 583 -20.25 -4.67 11.11
CA ILE A 583 -18.96 -5.13 11.65
C ILE A 583 -18.45 -6.33 10.82
N ILE A 584 -19.28 -7.35 10.61
CA ILE A 584 -18.91 -8.54 9.85
C ILE A 584 -18.62 -8.19 8.38
N ASN A 585 -19.37 -7.28 7.76
CA ASN A 585 -19.06 -6.76 6.42
C ASN A 585 -17.71 -6.00 6.38
N LYS A 586 -17.42 -5.12 7.34
CA LYS A 586 -16.13 -4.41 7.47
C LYS A 586 -14.96 -5.39 7.62
N LEU A 587 -15.09 -6.36 8.52
CA LEU A 587 -14.09 -7.41 8.75
C LEU A 587 -13.89 -8.26 7.48
N TYR A 588 -14.96 -8.60 6.76
CA TYR A 588 -14.86 -9.38 5.52
C TYR A 588 -14.09 -8.62 4.44
N LYS A 589 -14.34 -7.32 4.25
CA LYS A 589 -13.60 -6.49 3.31
C LYS A 589 -12.09 -6.45 3.63
N GLU A 590 -11.76 -6.14 4.88
CA GLU A 590 -10.37 -6.15 5.39
C GLU A 590 -9.70 -7.53 5.24
N ALA A 591 -10.47 -8.62 5.35
CA ALA A 591 -9.98 -9.97 5.12
C ALA A 591 -9.66 -10.25 3.63
N LEU A 592 -10.48 -9.74 2.69
CA LEU A 592 -10.24 -9.87 1.24
C LEU A 592 -9.09 -8.98 0.73
N GLU A 593 -8.89 -7.81 1.34
CA GLU A 593 -7.84 -6.85 0.96
C GLU A 593 -6.47 -7.24 1.53
N ASN A 594 -6.40 -7.65 2.80
CA ASN A 594 -5.14 -7.74 3.53
C ASN A 594 -4.86 -9.13 4.13
N LEU A 595 -5.83 -9.76 4.80
CA LEU A 595 -5.62 -11.11 5.38
C LEU A 595 -5.34 -12.16 4.30
N ALA A 596 -6.03 -12.08 3.16
CA ALA A 596 -5.84 -12.95 2.00
C ALA A 596 -4.38 -13.00 1.48
N ARG A 597 -3.61 -11.94 1.70
CA ARG A 597 -2.21 -11.79 1.26
C ARG A 597 -1.17 -12.41 2.20
N VAL A 598 -1.56 -12.75 3.43
CA VAL A 598 -0.63 -13.26 4.45
C VAL A 598 0.16 -14.50 4.00
N PRO A 599 -0.45 -15.57 3.45
CA PRO A 599 0.30 -16.73 2.97
C PRO A 599 1.18 -16.41 1.74
N PHE A 600 0.74 -15.52 0.84
CA PHE A 600 1.57 -15.09 -0.31
C PHE A 600 2.92 -14.51 0.13
N TYR A 601 2.96 -13.70 1.20
CA TYR A 601 4.21 -13.14 1.71
C TYR A 601 5.20 -14.23 2.17
N ILE A 602 4.69 -15.33 2.73
CA ILE A 602 5.48 -16.49 3.15
C ILE A 602 6.02 -17.25 1.93
N VAL A 603 5.18 -17.51 0.94
CA VAL A 603 5.58 -18.17 -0.33
C VAL A 603 6.66 -17.36 -1.04
N ALA A 604 6.44 -16.05 -1.22
CA ALA A 604 7.33 -15.16 -1.95
C ALA A 604 8.74 -15.06 -1.33
N ASP A 605 8.87 -15.18 0.00
CA ASP A 605 10.18 -15.20 0.66
C ASP A 605 10.76 -16.61 0.79
N ASN A 606 10.00 -17.65 1.15
CA ASN A 606 10.52 -19.03 1.21
C ASN A 606 11.08 -19.47 -0.15
N TRP A 607 10.37 -19.19 -1.24
CA TRP A 607 10.82 -19.52 -2.60
C TRP A 607 12.09 -18.75 -3.02
N ARG A 608 12.28 -17.51 -2.54
CA ARG A 608 13.53 -16.74 -2.78
C ARG A 608 14.67 -17.19 -1.87
N TYR A 609 14.39 -17.48 -0.61
CA TYR A 609 15.35 -18.02 0.34
C TYR A 609 15.91 -19.38 -0.12
N GLU A 610 15.07 -20.28 -0.63
CA GLU A 610 15.52 -21.58 -1.16
C GLU A 610 16.35 -21.44 -2.46
N GLN A 611 16.11 -20.41 -3.29
CA GLN A 611 16.99 -20.06 -4.41
C GLN A 611 18.33 -19.47 -3.93
N PHE A 612 18.32 -18.54 -2.97
CA PHE A 612 19.55 -17.97 -2.39
C PHE A 612 20.39 -19.04 -1.68
N GLU A 613 19.75 -19.98 -0.99
CA GLU A 613 20.39 -21.11 -0.31
C GLU A 613 20.81 -22.24 -1.28
N GLU A 614 20.64 -22.02 -2.60
CA GLU A 614 21.05 -22.90 -3.70
C GLU A 614 20.41 -24.31 -3.61
N LYS A 615 19.18 -24.39 -3.06
CA LYS A 615 18.44 -25.65 -2.80
C LYS A 615 17.55 -26.13 -3.94
N ILE A 616 17.10 -25.23 -4.82
CA ILE A 616 16.14 -25.57 -5.90
C ILE A 616 16.90 -25.76 -7.21
N PRO A 617 16.82 -26.94 -7.86
CA PRO A 617 17.40 -27.15 -9.19
C PRO A 617 16.84 -26.16 -10.23
N GLY A 618 17.71 -25.65 -11.12
CA GLY A 618 17.34 -24.56 -12.05
C GLY A 618 16.17 -24.85 -13.01
N ALA A 619 15.83 -26.13 -13.20
CA ALA A 619 14.66 -26.57 -13.96
C ALA A 619 13.35 -26.53 -13.14
N GLU A 620 13.43 -26.81 -11.84
CA GLU A 620 12.30 -27.00 -10.92
C GLU A 620 11.84 -25.69 -10.23
N ILE A 621 12.53 -24.57 -10.51
CA ILE A 621 12.23 -23.26 -9.90
C ILE A 621 10.75 -22.85 -10.03
N ASN A 622 10.10 -23.19 -11.14
CA ASN A 622 8.67 -22.87 -11.34
C ASN A 622 7.73 -23.92 -10.73
N ASP A 623 8.15 -25.18 -10.62
CA ASP A 623 7.37 -26.21 -9.93
C ASP A 623 7.33 -25.94 -8.43
N ARG A 624 8.49 -25.61 -7.83
CA ARG A 624 8.59 -25.23 -6.41
C ARG A 624 7.79 -23.96 -6.09
N TRP A 625 7.65 -23.04 -7.04
CA TRP A 625 6.75 -21.89 -6.90
C TRP A 625 5.30 -22.33 -6.74
N TRP A 626 4.81 -23.20 -7.64
CA TRP A 626 3.42 -23.68 -7.61
C TRP A 626 3.13 -24.65 -6.47
N GLU A 627 4.11 -25.45 -6.04
CA GLU A 627 4.03 -26.28 -4.84
C GLU A 627 3.81 -25.40 -3.59
N LEU A 628 4.61 -24.33 -3.43
CA LEU A 628 4.49 -23.42 -2.29
C LEU A 628 3.17 -22.62 -2.32
N ARG A 629 2.74 -22.08 -3.49
CA ARG A 629 1.40 -21.45 -3.62
C ARG A 629 0.27 -22.42 -3.29
N THR A 630 0.40 -23.69 -3.69
CA THR A 630 -0.60 -24.72 -3.38
C THR A 630 -0.57 -25.08 -1.89
N LYS A 631 0.60 -25.21 -1.25
CA LYS A 631 0.71 -25.52 0.19
C LYS A 631 0.11 -24.41 1.07
N TYR A 632 0.47 -23.15 0.84
CA TYR A 632 0.13 -22.05 1.77
C TYR A 632 -1.12 -21.27 1.38
N GLU A 633 -1.34 -20.98 0.10
CA GLU A 633 -2.48 -20.15 -0.35
C GLU A 633 -3.66 -21.00 -0.83
N GLY A 634 -3.45 -22.29 -1.12
CA GLY A 634 -4.43 -23.09 -1.84
C GLY A 634 -4.75 -22.51 -3.21
N VAL A 635 -3.73 -22.00 -3.92
CA VAL A 635 -3.85 -21.35 -5.23
C VAL A 635 -3.03 -22.10 -6.28
N ARG A 636 -3.61 -22.33 -7.46
CA ARG A 636 -2.96 -22.99 -8.60
C ARG A 636 -2.94 -22.14 -9.87
N ALA A 637 -2.05 -22.49 -10.80
CA ALA A 637 -2.09 -21.96 -12.17
C ALA A 637 -3.45 -22.29 -12.84
N PRO A 638 -3.99 -21.45 -13.75
CA PRO A 638 -5.27 -21.68 -14.42
C PRO A 638 -5.33 -22.99 -15.21
N GLN A 639 -4.24 -23.30 -15.91
CA GLN A 639 -4.02 -24.48 -16.74
C GLN A 639 -2.68 -25.12 -16.33
N PRO A 640 -2.33 -26.33 -16.81
CA PRO A 640 -0.99 -26.89 -16.61
C PRO A 640 0.09 -25.89 -17.08
N TYR A 641 0.90 -25.44 -16.14
CA TYR A 641 1.96 -24.45 -16.39
C TYR A 641 3.20 -25.13 -16.98
N ASN A 642 4.12 -24.34 -17.54
CA ASN A 642 5.39 -24.85 -18.02
C ASN A 642 6.45 -24.73 -16.91
N SER A 643 7.01 -25.85 -16.44
CA SER A 643 8.12 -25.88 -15.47
C SER A 643 9.32 -25.02 -15.90
N SER A 644 9.53 -24.85 -17.21
CA SER A 644 10.61 -24.01 -17.75
C SER A 644 10.38 -22.49 -17.60
N ASN A 645 9.17 -22.03 -17.25
CA ASN A 645 8.86 -20.60 -17.05
C ASN A 645 9.42 -20.05 -15.71
N LEU A 646 8.96 -18.86 -15.33
CA LEU A 646 9.21 -18.24 -14.03
C LEU A 646 8.00 -17.37 -13.65
N ASP A 647 6.87 -18.01 -13.36
CA ASP A 647 5.55 -17.37 -13.25
C ASP A 647 5.47 -16.38 -12.06
N ALA A 648 6.33 -16.56 -11.06
CA ALA A 648 6.57 -15.66 -9.94
C ALA A 648 6.86 -14.20 -10.35
N LEU A 649 7.39 -13.96 -11.56
CA LEU A 649 7.72 -12.60 -12.05
C LEU A 649 6.50 -11.69 -12.21
N MET A 650 5.29 -12.22 -12.23
CA MET A 650 4.05 -11.43 -12.27
C MET A 650 3.86 -10.56 -11.03
N HIS A 651 4.38 -10.99 -9.88
CA HIS A 651 4.21 -10.29 -8.61
C HIS A 651 5.27 -9.20 -8.44
N ILE A 652 4.81 -7.96 -8.24
CA ILE A 652 5.68 -6.78 -8.14
C ILE A 652 6.70 -6.90 -7.00
N THR A 653 6.32 -7.51 -5.87
CA THR A 653 7.18 -7.79 -4.71
C THR A 653 8.39 -8.65 -5.05
N ILE A 654 8.28 -9.48 -6.10
CA ILE A 654 9.33 -10.39 -6.58
C ILE A 654 10.14 -9.74 -7.70
N SER A 655 9.50 -9.35 -8.82
CA SER A 655 10.21 -8.90 -10.02
C SER A 655 10.62 -7.42 -9.99
N GLN A 656 9.77 -6.55 -9.45
CA GLN A 656 9.96 -5.09 -9.49
C GLN A 656 10.67 -4.56 -8.25
N ILE A 657 10.31 -5.06 -7.07
CA ILE A 657 10.78 -4.56 -5.77
C ILE A 657 12.00 -5.34 -5.25
N HIS A 658 12.08 -6.64 -5.52
CA HIS A 658 13.16 -7.54 -5.07
C HIS A 658 13.60 -7.32 -3.59
N SER A 659 12.61 -7.16 -2.70
CA SER A 659 12.83 -7.00 -1.26
C SER A 659 11.98 -8.01 -0.46
N PRO A 660 12.30 -8.27 0.82
CA PRO A 660 11.57 -9.24 1.65
C PRO A 660 10.07 -8.94 1.70
N ALA A 661 9.26 -9.92 1.32
CA ALA A 661 7.80 -9.87 1.37
C ALA A 661 7.27 -10.01 2.82
N THR A 662 7.96 -10.80 3.64
CA THR A 662 7.57 -11.09 5.03
C THR A 662 7.53 -9.85 5.92
N LYS A 663 8.18 -8.74 5.52
CA LYS A 663 8.06 -7.44 6.22
C LYS A 663 6.60 -6.98 6.31
N SER A 664 5.78 -7.26 5.28
CA SER A 664 4.35 -6.95 5.26
C SER A 664 3.54 -7.87 6.17
N LEU A 665 3.90 -9.16 6.29
CA LEU A 665 3.30 -10.07 7.28
C LEU A 665 3.59 -9.60 8.71
N ILE A 666 4.84 -9.25 9.01
CA ILE A 666 5.25 -8.75 10.32
C ILE A 666 4.51 -7.45 10.65
N SER A 667 4.43 -6.50 9.71
CA SER A 667 3.64 -5.28 9.85
C SER A 667 2.17 -5.58 10.14
N TYR A 668 1.58 -6.51 9.38
CA TYR A 668 0.15 -6.86 9.48
C TYR A 668 -0.22 -7.57 10.79
N VAL A 669 0.63 -8.45 11.33
CA VAL A 669 0.41 -9.06 12.66
C VAL A 669 0.58 -8.00 13.75
N MET A 670 1.64 -7.21 13.65
CA MET A 670 2.01 -6.19 14.63
C MET A 670 1.01 -5.03 14.72
N GLN A 671 0.32 -4.65 13.64
CA GLN A 671 -0.69 -3.59 13.68
C GLN A 671 -1.79 -3.94 14.69
N PHE A 672 -2.25 -5.20 14.75
CA PHE A 672 -3.27 -5.62 15.71
C PHE A 672 -2.71 -5.76 17.13
N GLN A 673 -1.45 -6.16 17.30
CA GLN A 673 -0.78 -6.11 18.61
C GLN A 673 -0.68 -4.69 19.17
N ILE A 674 -0.32 -3.72 18.33
CA ILE A 674 -0.24 -2.31 18.70
C ILE A 674 -1.65 -1.77 18.98
N LEU A 675 -2.66 -2.10 18.16
CA LEU A 675 -4.06 -1.75 18.41
C LEU A 675 -4.53 -2.25 19.79
N LYS A 676 -4.31 -3.53 20.11
CA LYS A 676 -4.67 -4.12 21.43
C LYS A 676 -3.93 -3.46 22.60
N ALA A 677 -2.71 -2.99 22.39
CA ALA A 677 -1.92 -2.30 23.42
C ALA A 677 -2.31 -0.83 23.62
N LEU A 678 -2.96 -0.20 22.63
CA LEU A 678 -3.47 1.17 22.70
C LEU A 678 -4.94 1.25 23.14
N CYS A 679 -5.74 0.22 22.86
CA CYS A 679 -7.14 0.18 23.26
C CYS A 679 -7.32 -0.21 24.75
N PRO A 680 -8.34 0.33 25.44
CA PRO A 680 -8.74 -0.15 26.76
C PRO A 680 -9.05 -1.65 26.76
N SER A 681 -8.78 -2.33 27.88
CA SER A 681 -8.78 -3.80 27.95
C SER A 681 -10.15 -4.46 27.71
N GLU A 682 -11.24 -3.71 27.88
CA GLU A 682 -12.63 -4.19 27.70
C GLU A 682 -13.19 -3.87 26.29
N THR A 683 -12.43 -3.25 25.39
CA THR A 683 -12.91 -2.88 24.05
C THR A 683 -12.85 -4.06 23.07
N ALA A 684 -13.96 -4.32 22.37
CA ALA A 684 -14.03 -5.25 21.25
C ALA A 684 -13.20 -4.73 20.07
N LEU A 685 -12.13 -5.44 19.70
CA LEU A 685 -11.15 -4.92 18.72
C LEU A 685 -11.74 -4.68 17.33
N SER A 686 -12.76 -5.45 16.93
CA SER A 686 -13.46 -5.34 15.64
C SER A 686 -14.10 -3.97 15.39
N GLU A 687 -14.47 -3.25 16.45
CA GLU A 687 -15.09 -1.90 16.40
C GLU A 687 -14.05 -0.77 16.43
N GLY A 688 -12.79 -1.10 16.76
CA GLY A 688 -11.77 -0.12 17.13
C GLY A 688 -12.05 0.51 18.50
N CYS A 689 -11.30 1.55 18.85
CA CYS A 689 -11.41 2.20 20.16
C CYS A 689 -11.19 3.72 20.10
N ILE A 690 -11.61 4.42 21.16
CA ILE A 690 -11.23 5.81 21.38
C ILE A 690 -9.95 5.85 22.21
N LEU A 691 -8.93 6.54 21.67
CA LEU A 691 -7.64 6.73 22.34
C LEU A 691 -7.64 8.01 23.19
N SER A 692 -6.77 8.03 24.21
CA SER A 692 -6.50 9.21 25.04
C SER A 692 -5.01 9.56 25.03
N GLU A 693 -4.64 10.67 25.68
CA GLU A 693 -3.24 10.99 25.91
C GLU A 693 -2.51 9.89 26.71
N ASP A 694 -3.18 9.28 27.69
CA ASP A 694 -2.62 8.22 28.55
C ASP A 694 -2.36 6.92 27.79
N THR A 695 -3.33 6.44 27.00
CA THR A 695 -3.16 5.15 26.29
C THR A 695 -2.04 5.18 25.25
N THR A 696 -1.67 6.38 24.80
CA THR A 696 -0.64 6.60 23.79
C THR A 696 0.73 7.00 24.36
N VAL A 697 0.91 7.16 25.68
CA VAL A 697 2.20 7.54 26.30
C VAL A 697 3.33 6.59 25.89
N LYS A 698 3.10 5.28 25.99
CA LYS A 698 4.10 4.24 25.62
C LYS A 698 4.51 4.34 24.16
N LEU A 699 3.53 4.50 23.27
CA LEU A 699 3.77 4.69 21.84
C LEU A 699 4.60 5.95 21.60
N ARG A 700 4.21 7.10 22.16
CA ARG A 700 4.96 8.36 22.03
C ARG A 700 6.41 8.22 22.52
N GLN A 701 6.64 7.56 23.65
CA GLN A 701 7.99 7.27 24.17
C GLN A 701 8.80 6.33 23.27
N THR A 702 8.15 5.35 22.64
CA THR A 702 8.79 4.40 21.71
C THR A 702 9.10 5.08 20.37
N MET A 703 8.22 5.94 19.86
CA MET A 703 8.45 6.74 18.64
C MET A 703 9.68 7.64 18.78
N MET A 704 9.94 8.19 19.98
CA MET A 704 11.14 9.00 20.26
C MET A 704 12.45 8.20 20.31
N LYS A 705 12.42 6.86 20.28
CA LYS A 705 13.63 6.03 20.35
C LYS A 705 14.25 5.72 18.98
N GLY A 706 13.45 5.59 17.93
CA GLY A 706 13.99 5.18 16.63
C GLY A 706 14.78 3.86 16.71
N SER A 707 15.88 3.76 15.95
CA SER A 707 16.82 2.63 15.94
C SER A 707 17.79 2.60 17.13
N SER A 708 17.62 3.45 18.15
CA SER A 708 18.38 3.31 19.42
C SER A 708 17.96 2.08 20.22
N ILE A 709 16.88 1.43 19.82
CA ILE A 709 16.40 0.14 20.32
C ILE A 709 16.12 -0.82 19.15
N THR A 710 16.18 -2.12 19.42
CA THR A 710 15.74 -3.14 18.48
C THR A 710 14.22 -3.12 18.31
N TRP A 711 13.75 -3.77 17.24
CA TRP A 711 12.33 -3.88 16.95
C TRP A 711 11.57 -4.63 18.06
N LEU A 712 12.16 -5.68 18.65
CA LEU A 712 11.55 -6.44 19.75
C LEU A 712 11.47 -5.64 21.05
N GLU A 713 12.50 -4.87 21.40
CA GLU A 713 12.47 -3.94 22.56
C GLU A 713 11.38 -2.86 22.39
N ALA A 714 11.23 -2.33 21.17
CA ALA A 714 10.18 -1.36 20.87
C ALA A 714 8.76 -1.98 20.93
N LEU A 715 8.60 -3.21 20.44
CA LEU A 715 7.35 -3.95 20.56
C LEU A 715 7.02 -4.25 22.03
N GLU A 716 8.03 -4.50 22.86
CA GLU A 716 7.89 -4.67 24.31
C GLU A 716 7.51 -3.37 25.02
N MET A 717 8.14 -2.24 24.70
CA MET A 717 7.78 -0.93 25.26
C MET A 717 6.31 -0.57 25.03
N ILE A 718 5.75 -0.94 23.87
CA ILE A 718 4.33 -0.74 23.55
C ILE A 718 3.46 -1.82 24.24
N THR A 719 3.67 -3.10 23.89
CA THR A 719 2.74 -4.20 24.19
C THR A 719 2.97 -4.89 25.54
N GLY A 720 4.13 -4.71 26.16
CA GLY A 720 4.58 -5.47 27.32
C GLY A 720 5.14 -6.86 27.00
N LYS A 721 5.39 -7.19 25.73
CA LYS A 721 6.09 -8.43 25.31
C LYS A 721 7.09 -8.19 24.19
N ALA A 722 8.32 -8.68 24.33
CA ALA A 722 9.29 -8.80 23.22
C ALA A 722 8.96 -9.98 22.29
N GLN A 723 7.74 -10.07 21.75
CA GLN A 723 7.31 -11.19 20.88
C GLN A 723 6.25 -10.76 19.85
N LEU A 724 6.42 -11.24 18.61
CA LEU A 724 5.39 -11.20 17.57
C LEU A 724 4.31 -12.25 17.90
N ASP A 725 3.04 -11.85 17.95
CA ASP A 725 1.92 -12.61 18.53
C ASP A 725 0.64 -12.36 17.72
N PRO A 726 0.06 -13.36 17.02
CA PRO A 726 -1.11 -13.18 16.16
C PRO A 726 -2.44 -13.23 16.92
N ILE A 727 -2.45 -13.44 18.24
CA ILE A 727 -3.70 -13.52 19.02
C ILE A 727 -4.57 -12.25 18.85
N PRO A 728 -4.04 -11.01 18.89
CA PRO A 728 -4.85 -9.80 18.66
C PRO A 728 -5.43 -9.67 17.24
N LEU A 729 -4.78 -10.27 16.23
CA LEU A 729 -5.33 -10.36 14.87
C LEU A 729 -6.52 -11.32 14.85
N LEU A 730 -6.39 -12.48 15.51
CA LEU A 730 -7.48 -13.45 15.62
C LEU A 730 -8.66 -12.92 16.45
N GLU A 731 -8.38 -12.14 17.50
CA GLU A 731 -9.39 -11.42 18.30
C GLU A 731 -10.15 -10.40 17.44
N TYR A 732 -9.43 -9.58 16.67
CA TYR A 732 -10.03 -8.60 15.74
C TYR A 732 -10.97 -9.25 14.71
N PHE A 733 -10.59 -10.42 14.19
CA PHE A 733 -11.39 -11.16 13.21
C PHE A 733 -12.43 -12.12 13.82
N GLU A 734 -12.54 -12.26 15.15
CA GLU A 734 -13.40 -13.27 15.77
C GLU A 734 -14.87 -13.27 15.27
N PRO A 735 -15.56 -12.12 15.14
CA PRO A 735 -16.94 -12.09 14.66
C PRO A 735 -17.09 -12.66 13.24
N LEU A 736 -16.12 -12.36 12.36
CA LEU A 736 -16.05 -12.92 11.01
C LEU A 736 -15.67 -14.40 11.04
N ALA A 737 -14.74 -14.82 11.88
CA ALA A 737 -14.29 -16.20 12.01
C ALA A 737 -15.45 -17.12 12.42
N ASN A 738 -16.25 -16.68 13.39
CA ASN A 738 -17.43 -17.39 13.86
C ASN A 738 -18.55 -17.39 12.80
N TRP A 739 -18.76 -16.27 12.08
CA TRP A 739 -19.71 -16.22 10.96
C TRP A 739 -19.32 -17.18 9.81
N LEU A 740 -18.06 -17.13 9.34
CA LEU A 740 -17.55 -17.98 8.26
C LEU A 740 -17.62 -19.47 8.62
N ARG A 741 -17.34 -19.84 9.89
CA ARG A 741 -17.47 -21.21 10.36
C ARG A 741 -18.93 -21.68 10.26
N ASN A 742 -19.85 -20.94 10.88
CA ASN A 742 -21.28 -21.28 10.90
C ASN A 742 -21.87 -21.36 9.48
N THR A 743 -21.52 -20.41 8.60
CA THR A 743 -21.97 -20.39 7.21
C THR A 743 -21.42 -21.58 6.42
N ASN A 744 -20.11 -21.86 6.51
CA ASN A 744 -19.52 -23.00 5.80
C ASN A 744 -20.06 -24.35 6.32
N GLU A 745 -20.36 -24.46 7.62
CA GLU A 745 -21.00 -25.66 8.20
C GLU A 745 -22.44 -25.83 7.69
N VAL A 746 -23.25 -24.77 7.67
CA VAL A 746 -24.63 -24.82 7.15
C VAL A 746 -24.67 -25.13 5.65
N ASP A 747 -23.79 -24.50 4.86
CA ASP A 747 -23.65 -24.73 3.42
C ASP A 747 -22.85 -26.00 3.07
N GLN A 748 -22.42 -26.80 4.06
CA GLN A 748 -21.66 -28.06 3.91
C GLN A 748 -20.37 -27.90 3.06
N VAL A 749 -19.70 -26.75 3.17
CA VAL A 749 -18.54 -26.39 2.35
C VAL A 749 -17.28 -27.08 2.88
N TYR A 750 -16.64 -27.88 2.02
CA TYR A 750 -15.32 -28.46 2.31
C TYR A 750 -14.31 -27.35 2.63
N THR A 751 -13.67 -27.45 3.80
CA THR A 751 -12.72 -26.45 4.32
C THR A 751 -11.30 -27.01 4.26
N GLY A 752 -10.39 -26.30 3.58
CA GLY A 752 -9.14 -26.86 3.05
C GLY A 752 -9.17 -26.99 1.53
N TRP A 753 -8.14 -27.55 0.92
CA TRP A 753 -7.95 -27.65 -0.54
C TRP A 753 -7.18 -28.91 -0.97
N ASP A 754 -7.19 -29.90 -0.09
CA ASP A 754 -6.51 -31.19 -0.10
C ASP A 754 -7.38 -32.34 -0.67
N GLY A 755 -8.53 -32.01 -1.24
CA GLY A 755 -9.47 -32.97 -1.83
C GLY A 755 -9.15 -33.40 -3.27
N ASP A 756 -9.90 -34.40 -3.73
CA ASP A 756 -9.75 -35.09 -5.02
C ASP A 756 -10.04 -34.27 -6.29
N GLY A 757 -10.52 -33.03 -6.14
CA GLY A 757 -10.91 -32.18 -7.26
C GLY A 757 -12.38 -32.28 -7.68
N ALA A 758 -13.25 -32.85 -6.83
CA ALA A 758 -14.69 -32.91 -7.05
C ALA A 758 -15.31 -31.57 -7.52
N ILE A 759 -16.20 -31.66 -8.51
CA ILE A 759 -16.89 -30.51 -9.11
C ILE A 759 -18.09 -30.11 -8.23
N PHE A 760 -18.44 -28.82 -8.20
CA PHE A 760 -19.68 -28.32 -7.59
C PHE A 760 -20.93 -28.85 -8.30
N SER A 761 -21.95 -29.28 -7.55
CA SER A 761 -23.29 -29.51 -8.09
C SER A 761 -24.06 -28.19 -8.25
N PRO A 762 -25.12 -28.12 -9.09
CA PRO A 762 -25.94 -26.93 -9.26
C PRO A 762 -26.56 -26.37 -7.97
N GLU A 763 -26.79 -27.24 -6.99
CA GLU A 763 -27.38 -26.91 -5.68
C GLU A 763 -26.35 -26.36 -4.69
N GLU A 764 -25.07 -26.72 -4.84
CA GLU A 764 -23.96 -26.22 -4.01
C GLU A 764 -23.52 -24.81 -4.41
N ILE A 765 -23.84 -24.38 -5.64
CA ILE A 765 -23.42 -23.09 -6.19
C ILE A 765 -24.33 -21.96 -5.69
N PRO A 766 -23.80 -20.93 -5.01
CA PRO A 766 -24.58 -19.77 -4.62
C PRO A 766 -24.93 -18.96 -5.86
N LYS A 767 -26.15 -18.42 -5.89
CA LYS A 767 -26.46 -17.34 -6.84
C LYS A 767 -25.66 -16.10 -6.41
N PRO A 768 -24.87 -15.47 -7.29
CA PRO A 768 -24.28 -14.18 -6.99
C PRO A 768 -25.35 -13.21 -6.51
N ARG A 769 -25.05 -12.38 -5.50
CA ARG A 769 -25.94 -11.28 -5.16
C ARG A 769 -26.04 -10.37 -6.37
N ALA A 770 -27.23 -9.88 -6.65
CA ALA A 770 -27.45 -8.88 -7.69
C ALA A 770 -26.87 -7.55 -7.21
N GLY A 771 -25.56 -7.39 -7.41
CA GLY A 771 -24.91 -6.10 -7.22
C GLY A 771 -25.59 -5.08 -8.11
N MET A 772 -25.74 -3.86 -7.60
CA MET A 772 -25.58 -2.70 -8.47
C MET A 772 -24.22 -2.86 -9.18
N ASP A 773 -24.15 -2.55 -10.47
CA ASP A 773 -22.93 -2.74 -11.25
C ASP A 773 -21.72 -2.09 -10.57
N GLY A 774 -20.54 -2.69 -10.74
CA GLY A 774 -19.30 -2.42 -10.00
C GLY A 774 -18.64 -1.06 -10.26
N GLY A 775 -19.44 0.01 -10.34
CA GLY A 775 -18.97 1.39 -10.33
C GLY A 775 -18.46 1.76 -8.94
N SER A 776 -17.14 1.78 -8.78
CA SER A 776 -16.47 2.44 -7.66
C SER A 776 -17.01 3.86 -7.44
N GLY A 777 -16.92 4.38 -6.21
CA GLY A 777 -17.28 5.76 -5.84
C GLY A 777 -16.38 6.86 -6.42
N VAL A 778 -15.94 6.72 -7.68
CA VAL A 778 -15.32 7.74 -8.52
C VAL A 778 -16.40 8.16 -9.52
N LEU A 779 -16.73 9.46 -9.55
CA LEU A 779 -17.79 10.10 -10.35
C LEU A 779 -18.08 9.38 -11.67
N SER A 780 -19.17 8.59 -11.74
CA SER A 780 -19.50 7.86 -12.96
C SER A 780 -20.05 8.83 -14.02
N GLU A 781 -19.64 8.62 -15.28
CA GLU A 781 -20.08 9.42 -16.42
C GLU A 781 -21.61 9.29 -16.68
N ASP A 782 -22.28 8.34 -16.02
CA ASP A 782 -23.73 8.12 -16.07
C ASP A 782 -24.54 9.09 -15.21
N ARG A 783 -23.90 9.86 -14.31
CA ARG A 783 -24.58 10.86 -13.46
C ARG A 783 -24.42 12.30 -13.94
N VAL A 784 -23.43 12.59 -14.77
CA VAL A 784 -23.11 13.93 -15.25
C VAL A 784 -23.02 13.97 -16.76
N ALA A 785 -23.39 15.09 -17.36
CA ALA A 785 -23.31 15.28 -18.80
C ALA A 785 -22.60 16.60 -19.13
N PHE A 786 -21.62 16.53 -20.02
CA PHE A 786 -20.99 17.70 -20.61
C PHE A 786 -21.96 18.40 -21.59
N PRO A 787 -21.71 19.66 -21.99
CA PRO A 787 -22.50 20.30 -23.03
C PRO A 787 -22.59 19.41 -24.29
N GLY A 788 -23.77 19.35 -24.91
CA GLY A 788 -24.06 18.42 -26.01
C GLY A 788 -24.31 16.95 -25.60
N GLY A 789 -24.03 16.58 -24.34
CA GLY A 789 -24.34 15.26 -23.78
C GLY A 789 -25.82 15.08 -23.45
N ILE A 790 -26.30 13.83 -23.49
CA ILE A 790 -27.68 13.47 -23.14
C ILE A 790 -27.88 13.65 -21.63
N CYS A 791 -29.01 14.28 -21.24
CA CYS A 791 -29.42 14.44 -19.84
C CYS A 791 -30.85 13.91 -19.57
N ALA A 792 -31.51 13.32 -20.57
CA ALA A 792 -32.89 12.81 -20.50
C ALA A 792 -33.16 11.82 -19.33
N ASN A 793 -32.12 11.16 -18.81
CA ASN A 793 -32.21 10.19 -17.73
C ASN A 793 -31.98 10.80 -16.33
N GLY A 794 -31.90 12.14 -16.22
CA GLY A 794 -31.69 12.85 -14.95
C GLY A 794 -30.23 13.17 -14.61
N GLN A 795 -29.33 13.20 -15.61
CA GLN A 795 -27.93 13.58 -15.43
C GLN A 795 -27.77 15.09 -15.20
N GLU A 796 -26.83 15.47 -14.33
CA GLU A 796 -26.51 16.87 -14.03
C GLU A 796 -25.56 17.46 -15.09
N CYS A 797 -25.86 18.67 -15.57
CA CYS A 797 -25.10 19.30 -16.65
C CYS A 797 -23.90 20.11 -16.11
N LEU A 798 -22.72 19.91 -16.71
CA LEU A 798 -21.46 20.54 -16.30
C LEU A 798 -21.03 21.67 -17.26
N LEU A 799 -19.99 22.42 -16.86
CA LEU A 799 -19.32 23.45 -17.68
C LEU A 799 -20.29 24.52 -18.25
N ASP A 800 -20.97 25.22 -17.35
CA ASP A 800 -21.91 26.31 -17.65
C ASP A 800 -23.01 25.94 -18.67
N SER A 801 -23.57 24.74 -18.51
CA SER A 801 -24.73 24.25 -19.25
C SER A 801 -25.84 23.74 -18.33
N HIS A 802 -27.07 23.66 -18.86
CA HIS A 802 -28.26 23.14 -18.17
C HIS A 802 -29.00 22.14 -19.05
N CYS A 803 -29.79 21.25 -18.43
CA CYS A 803 -30.55 20.25 -19.16
C CYS A 803 -31.80 20.86 -19.80
N ASN A 804 -31.96 20.76 -21.12
CA ASN A 804 -33.18 21.23 -21.82
C ASN A 804 -34.34 20.21 -21.77
N GLY A 805 -34.22 19.16 -20.97
CA GLY A 805 -35.11 17.99 -20.93
C GLY A 805 -34.61 16.79 -21.75
N THR A 806 -33.65 16.99 -22.67
CA THR A 806 -33.05 15.88 -23.45
C THR A 806 -31.52 15.94 -23.49
N VAL A 807 -30.94 17.13 -23.66
CA VAL A 807 -29.49 17.36 -23.88
C VAL A 807 -29.04 18.58 -23.06
N CYS A 808 -27.80 18.57 -22.56
CA CYS A 808 -27.18 19.72 -21.92
C CYS A 808 -26.85 20.83 -22.93
N VAL A 809 -27.37 22.03 -22.69
CA VAL A 809 -27.19 23.21 -23.56
C VAL A 809 -26.62 24.38 -22.75
N CYS A 810 -25.82 25.22 -23.40
CA CYS A 810 -25.12 26.32 -22.74
C CYS A 810 -26.08 27.32 -22.08
N ASN A 811 -25.63 27.88 -20.95
CA ASN A 811 -26.38 28.88 -20.19
C ASN A 811 -26.48 30.22 -20.95
N ASP A 812 -27.53 30.99 -20.64
CA ASP A 812 -27.84 32.26 -21.31
C ASP A 812 -26.64 33.22 -21.32
N GLY A 813 -26.26 33.69 -22.51
CA GLY A 813 -25.11 34.57 -22.73
C GLY A 813 -23.81 33.86 -23.14
N LEU A 814 -23.76 32.53 -23.09
CA LEU A 814 -22.68 31.73 -23.66
C LEU A 814 -23.05 31.20 -25.05
N TYR A 815 -22.04 30.94 -25.88
CA TYR A 815 -22.19 30.43 -27.23
C TYR A 815 -21.72 28.98 -27.31
N THR A 816 -22.41 28.19 -28.15
CA THR A 816 -22.10 26.79 -28.43
C THR A 816 -20.97 26.69 -29.47
N LEU A 817 -19.84 26.12 -29.06
CA LEU A 817 -18.70 25.78 -29.91
C LEU A 817 -18.60 24.27 -30.11
N GLU A 818 -19.01 23.79 -31.28
CA GLU A 818 -18.87 22.39 -31.71
C GLU A 818 -17.47 22.17 -32.32
N ILE A 819 -16.68 21.25 -31.77
CA ILE A 819 -15.38 20.81 -32.32
C ILE A 819 -15.40 19.29 -32.45
N GLY A 820 -15.54 18.80 -33.69
CA GLY A 820 -15.71 17.38 -33.97
C GLY A 820 -17.01 16.85 -33.38
N ALA A 821 -16.91 15.92 -32.41
CA ALA A 821 -18.05 15.42 -31.64
C ALA A 821 -18.15 16.04 -30.23
N SER A 822 -17.25 16.96 -29.87
CA SER A 822 -17.28 17.67 -28.58
C SER A 822 -18.00 19.01 -28.69
N VAL A 823 -18.74 19.39 -27.66
CA VAL A 823 -19.46 20.67 -27.58
C VAL A 823 -19.00 21.39 -26.32
N ASN A 824 -18.68 22.68 -26.46
CA ASN A 824 -18.18 23.50 -25.37
C ASN A 824 -18.96 24.82 -25.30
N CYS A 825 -19.13 25.35 -24.09
CA CYS A 825 -19.77 26.64 -23.85
C CYS A 825 -18.68 27.72 -23.69
N VAL A 826 -18.73 28.77 -24.51
CA VAL A 826 -17.69 29.83 -24.52
C VAL A 826 -18.30 31.24 -24.44
N PRO A 827 -17.65 32.19 -23.76
CA PRO A 827 -18.08 33.58 -23.75
C PRO A 827 -17.68 34.28 -25.06
N GLY A 828 -18.67 34.85 -25.75
CA GLY A 828 -18.48 35.50 -27.05
C GLY A 828 -18.68 34.56 -28.25
N ASN A 829 -19.02 35.14 -29.41
CA ASN A 829 -19.42 34.39 -30.60
C ASN A 829 -18.20 33.73 -31.30
N PRO A 830 -18.16 32.38 -31.46
CA PRO A 830 -17.03 31.71 -32.11
C PRO A 830 -16.79 32.15 -33.56
N ALA A 831 -17.85 32.58 -34.28
CA ALA A 831 -17.72 33.09 -35.64
C ALA A 831 -16.90 34.39 -35.71
N ASP A 832 -16.92 35.22 -34.67
CA ASP A 832 -16.10 36.45 -34.59
C ASP A 832 -14.59 36.10 -34.46
N SER A 833 -14.29 34.87 -34.02
CA SER A 833 -12.94 34.29 -33.96
C SER A 833 -12.63 33.33 -35.12
N GLY A 834 -13.47 33.31 -36.17
CA GLY A 834 -13.28 32.49 -37.38
C GLY A 834 -13.80 31.05 -37.31
N PHE A 835 -14.50 30.65 -36.25
CA PHE A 835 -15.09 29.32 -36.10
C PHE A 835 -16.60 29.35 -36.43
N GLY A 836 -16.96 29.23 -37.71
CA GLY A 836 -18.35 29.08 -38.17
C GLY A 836 -18.63 29.71 -39.53
N ASP A 837 -19.87 29.56 -40.03
CA ASP A 837 -20.34 30.14 -41.30
C ASP A 837 -20.77 31.62 -41.20
N GLY A 838 -20.68 32.20 -40.00
CA GLY A 838 -21.09 33.56 -39.69
C GLY A 838 -22.59 33.76 -39.43
N LYS A 839 -23.42 32.70 -39.42
CA LYS A 839 -24.87 32.81 -39.14
C LYS A 839 -25.50 31.74 -38.25
N ASN A 840 -24.94 30.54 -38.14
CA ASN A 840 -25.27 29.57 -37.07
C ASN A 840 -24.15 28.55 -36.90
N SER A 841 -23.80 28.20 -35.65
CA SER A 841 -22.80 27.16 -35.38
C SER A 841 -23.23 25.81 -35.96
N ARG A 842 -22.60 25.35 -37.05
CA ARG A 842 -22.52 23.93 -37.40
C ARG A 842 -21.45 23.54 -38.42
N LEU A 843 -20.92 22.34 -38.23
CA LEU A 843 -20.14 21.48 -39.14
C LEU A 843 -18.76 21.95 -39.61
N VAL A 844 -17.76 21.15 -39.20
CA VAL A 844 -16.81 20.55 -40.15
C VAL A 844 -17.03 19.03 -40.12
N GLU A 845 -17.40 18.44 -41.25
CA GLU A 845 -17.68 16.99 -41.36
C GLU A 845 -16.40 16.18 -41.66
N GLN A 846 -16.41 14.86 -41.45
CA GLN A 846 -15.21 14.01 -41.52
C GLN A 846 -14.62 13.83 -42.94
N GLY A 847 -13.64 14.67 -43.29
CA GLY A 847 -12.81 14.51 -44.49
C GLY A 847 -11.68 13.48 -44.31
N ARG A 848 -11.81 12.29 -44.91
CA ARG A 848 -10.85 11.18 -44.78
C ARG A 848 -9.61 11.32 -45.69
N PHE A 849 -8.66 12.17 -45.32
CA PHE A 849 -7.30 12.23 -45.90
C PHE A 849 -6.23 12.32 -44.81
N GLY A 850 -4.99 11.86 -45.01
CA GLY A 850 -4.42 11.33 -46.25
C GLY A 850 -3.29 12.22 -46.78
N ASP A 851 -2.17 12.20 -46.08
CA ASP A 851 -0.94 12.94 -46.38
C ASP A 851 -0.97 14.47 -46.22
N ARG A 852 0.23 15.03 -46.03
CA ARG A 852 0.56 16.41 -45.61
C ARG A 852 -0.19 17.55 -46.33
N THR A 853 -0.66 18.54 -45.57
CA THR A 853 -0.64 19.97 -45.95
C THR A 853 -0.58 20.86 -44.71
N VAL A 854 0.14 21.98 -44.79
CA VAL A 854 0.16 23.07 -43.78
C VAL A 854 -0.51 24.28 -44.39
N PHE A 855 -1.43 24.92 -43.67
CA PHE A 855 -2.02 26.20 -44.09
C PHE A 855 -1.32 27.37 -43.43
N PHE A 856 -0.39 27.99 -44.17
CA PHE A 856 -0.06 29.40 -43.97
C PHE A 856 -1.18 30.28 -44.53
N GLY A 857 -1.49 31.39 -43.87
CA GLY A 857 -2.38 32.41 -44.42
C GLY A 857 -1.71 33.15 -45.58
N ASN A 858 -2.29 33.06 -46.79
CA ASN A 858 -1.81 33.83 -47.94
C ASN A 858 -2.19 35.31 -47.79
N ASN A 859 -1.22 36.13 -47.37
CA ASN A 859 -1.08 37.48 -47.91
C ASN A 859 -0.06 37.42 -49.05
N THR A 860 -0.33 38.13 -50.15
CA THR A 860 0.50 38.09 -51.36
C THR A 860 1.76 38.96 -51.21
N ASP A 861 2.96 38.39 -51.36
CA ASP A 861 3.72 38.59 -52.61
C ASP A 861 5.02 37.77 -52.75
N SER A 862 5.35 37.46 -54.02
CA SER A 862 6.69 37.11 -54.57
C SER A 862 7.57 35.98 -53.98
N GLY A 863 8.00 35.06 -54.87
CA GLY A 863 9.44 34.79 -55.06
C GLY A 863 10.07 33.45 -54.61
N ALA A 864 10.09 32.46 -55.52
CA ALA A 864 11.08 31.35 -55.63
C ALA A 864 11.37 30.43 -54.41
N GLY A 865 11.01 29.14 -54.50
CA GLY A 865 11.35 28.11 -53.49
C GLY A 865 12.52 27.19 -53.88
N PHE A 866 12.82 26.18 -53.05
CA PHE A 866 13.63 25.00 -53.45
C PHE A 866 13.26 23.71 -52.65
N ASN A 867 14.07 22.66 -52.77
CA ASN A 867 13.66 21.25 -52.67
C ASN A 867 13.53 20.59 -51.28
N ARG A 868 12.79 19.46 -51.28
CA ARG A 868 12.61 18.53 -50.15
C ARG A 868 13.94 18.01 -49.55
N LYS A 869 14.00 17.94 -48.22
CA LYS A 869 14.45 16.74 -47.50
C LYS A 869 13.47 16.45 -46.36
N ILE A 870 13.22 15.17 -46.09
CA ILE A 870 12.35 14.70 -45.01
C ILE A 870 13.24 13.99 -43.99
N ASN A 871 13.14 14.36 -42.73
CA ASN A 871 13.72 13.60 -41.62
C ASN A 871 12.59 13.07 -40.72
N LYS A 872 12.75 11.88 -40.16
CA LYS A 872 11.79 11.30 -39.21
C LYS A 872 12.25 11.63 -37.78
N ASN A 873 11.37 12.23 -36.97
CA ASN A 873 11.31 12.15 -35.50
C ASN A 873 10.23 13.12 -34.98
N ALA A 874 9.01 12.62 -34.72
CA ALA A 874 7.91 13.42 -34.16
C ALA A 874 6.74 12.58 -33.57
N ILE A 875 6.98 11.35 -33.09
CA ILE A 875 5.99 10.57 -32.32
C ILE A 875 6.72 9.79 -31.22
N GLU A 876 6.84 10.36 -30.01
CA GLU A 876 7.23 9.60 -28.81
C GLU A 876 6.82 10.35 -27.52
N THR A 877 5.55 10.24 -27.10
CA THR A 877 5.03 10.94 -25.90
C THR A 877 4.19 10.01 -25.01
N ALA A 878 4.82 9.00 -24.40
CA ALA A 878 4.29 8.24 -23.26
C ALA A 878 5.40 7.39 -22.62
N LYS A 879 6.07 7.86 -21.56
CA LYS A 879 7.13 7.10 -20.85
C LYS A 879 6.90 7.05 -19.33
N ILE A 880 5.95 6.21 -18.93
CA ILE A 880 5.72 5.79 -17.54
C ILE A 880 6.80 4.75 -17.18
N ILE A 881 8.03 5.22 -16.94
CA ILE A 881 9.20 4.37 -16.60
C ILE A 881 9.88 4.85 -15.29
N GLY A 882 9.69 6.12 -14.91
CA GLY A 882 10.36 6.72 -13.75
C GLY A 882 9.89 6.20 -12.38
N PHE A 883 8.63 5.80 -12.25
CA PHE A 883 7.94 5.59 -10.96
C PHE A 883 8.50 4.41 -10.16
N LEU A 884 8.51 3.20 -10.74
CA LEU A 884 8.96 1.98 -10.05
C LEU A 884 10.44 1.98 -9.64
N LYS A 885 11.29 2.76 -10.33
CA LYS A 885 12.68 2.95 -9.91
C LYS A 885 12.77 3.76 -8.60
N ILE A 886 11.80 4.64 -8.33
CA ILE A 886 11.82 5.55 -7.19
C ILE A 886 11.16 4.93 -5.97
N ASP A 887 10.05 4.19 -6.12
CA ASP A 887 9.51 3.43 -4.98
C ASP A 887 10.54 2.43 -4.45
N ASN A 888 11.42 1.93 -5.34
CA ASN A 888 12.61 1.19 -4.96
C ASN A 888 13.73 2.06 -4.37
N ILE A 889 14.22 3.10 -5.05
CA ILE A 889 15.42 3.82 -4.60
C ILE A 889 15.13 4.79 -3.47
N LEU A 890 14.00 5.51 -3.48
CA LEU A 890 13.58 6.26 -2.30
C LEU A 890 13.35 5.28 -1.15
N THR A 891 12.47 4.28 -1.24
CA THR A 891 12.21 3.41 -0.08
C THR A 891 13.43 2.59 0.33
N SER A 892 14.36 2.19 -0.54
CA SER A 892 15.56 1.45 -0.14
C SER A 892 16.72 2.33 0.35
N ALA A 893 16.93 3.52 -0.23
CA ALA A 893 17.93 4.47 0.29
C ALA A 893 17.43 5.18 1.55
N ILE A 894 16.11 5.40 1.66
CA ILE A 894 15.42 5.65 2.92
C ILE A 894 15.68 4.44 3.81
N ASP A 895 15.18 3.22 3.59
CA ASP A 895 15.37 2.05 4.49
C ASP A 895 16.84 1.82 4.94
N VAL A 896 17.87 2.13 4.14
CA VAL A 896 19.28 2.05 4.54
C VAL A 896 19.71 3.22 5.44
N PHE A 897 19.31 4.45 5.15
CA PHE A 897 19.53 5.65 6.00
C PHE A 897 18.31 5.98 6.88
N THR A 898 17.47 4.98 7.12
CA THR A 898 16.27 4.96 7.98
C THR A 898 16.41 3.78 8.95
N LEU A 899 17.67 3.37 9.16
CA LEU A 899 18.23 2.65 10.31
C LEU A 899 19.29 3.50 11.04
N LEU A 900 19.72 4.63 10.47
CA LEU A 900 20.74 5.58 10.95
C LEU A 900 20.18 7.00 11.14
#